data_AF-A0A940BXU2-F1
#
_entry.id   AF-A0A940BXU2-F1
#
_cell.length_a   1.000
_cell.length_b   1.000
_cell.length_c   1.000
_cell.angle_alpha   90.00
_cell.angle_beta   90.00
_cell.angle_gamma   90.00
#
_symmetry.space_group_name_H-M   'P 1'
#
loop_
_entity.id
_entity.type
_entity.pdbx_description
1 polymer ?
#
loop_
_entity_poly.entity_id
_entity_poly.type
_entity_poly.pdbx_seq_one_letter_code
_entity_poly.pdbx_strand_id
1 'polypeptide(L)'
;MKKRIAALILIFLMICSVVLTSCNNNEEIEQEEVRRALTITLYCITDQETTPEAIQRVEKAINDITKKRLSTQIKLRFYTEDKYDEVIDNLVADIALEEKAKADAASESAAAAKESRRRAAIDKLIAADKAEVTTKKLIIWSTETEGDDDDEEEETYETEKNIFNEDVEKYPEASDTQLDIFLICGTENLNKYVTEEPYASDDESFLVSMDEDLSLSAKAIKQYVNETVLLAGKVGNSQYAIPTNKRMAGDSTYLVLDRALMKKYGFKEDDIRLLTSAKFTSYLDQIKQNEPDVVPFKSAPSAPGIVSLFEGESIFGTYVSNTAVTGFKAVPKNLLSAYQFTDHFIYMEAFKRNGYIPETVDENARWGAAVVTASEEEIAEQYDESKYVVKLLSKGMATTETIGEYMFGISKYTRDPKRCMEIITMITTNSEIRNLLQYGVYGYNYRIDPDTNKVERLNHEYMMNIFATGNTFIAYPEEDMDLDVWEKAKSANKNAIVSPYLGFLFEKEKNADLIEKMKQLSNSLLEQIKAFKVEDERLAKIDKLQKTKDDYMNDVEKYLNDLNAIKDKAEEYLAKIADAENELVPYTEALSAAKAAVAPYDKEIKQLNDQITSLKKLIDNEKKVKPTESNPNLAPDQEKIDGWQKQIEDNELEIRAQRGYSYELRKELDKAQAEYDAKNKALTDLQAEYKAIKLLDEEGKETEIALSTAYNARKSNSESFQKQADDTQKAIDALIVPEQSELDSRYAALEATISEYTEKLNAVNKEISDLNVESKPYNDAIKQAGLDLEAAKEKVKETLEAYSEFRKASAVALSYVEDKEAEVATAEGKVAAKEKEIAERKDDSKLEKLTGELETLKENLNKLNEELAGLKADYEKTFDNGKAEKAAYDAALADQAAKQKAYEDASDAEIFKTIAEKNAEASEYNQTVKKATSELNNFTRTTTECYDAIAKSLYEEYFKSIVTDLEKNNPDYQQFMNIGEEQAENENGIVYIYNEWYSATYGE
;
A
#
# COMPACT_ATOMS: atom_id res chain seq x y z
N MET A 1 50.32 -26.03 25.96
CA MET A 1 49.83 -25.30 27.15
C MET A 1 48.38 -24.78 27.05
N LYS A 2 47.79 -24.53 25.86
CA LYS A 2 46.41 -24.00 25.77
C LYS A 2 45.26 -25.01 26.00
N LYS A 3 45.49 -26.33 25.87
CA LYS A 3 44.45 -27.37 26.11
C LYS A 3 44.29 -27.80 27.58
N ARG A 4 45.24 -27.48 28.48
CA ARG A 4 45.13 -27.80 29.92
C ARG A 4 44.49 -26.68 30.75
N ILE A 5 44.57 -25.43 30.29
CA ILE A 5 43.93 -24.28 30.95
C ILE A 5 42.41 -24.26 30.64
N ALA A 6 42.00 -24.62 29.42
CA ALA A 6 40.58 -24.70 29.04
C ALA A 6 39.82 -25.80 29.79
N ALA A 7 40.46 -26.95 30.08
CA ALA A 7 39.85 -28.00 30.88
C ALA A 7 39.72 -27.64 32.37
N LEU A 8 40.65 -26.85 32.92
CA LEU A 8 40.58 -26.40 34.31
C LEU A 8 39.51 -25.32 34.54
N ILE A 9 39.22 -24.47 33.55
CA ILE A 9 38.14 -23.47 33.63
C ILE A 9 36.76 -24.14 33.51
N LEU A 10 36.64 -25.17 32.66
CA LEU A 10 35.40 -25.97 32.55
C LEU A 10 35.11 -26.79 33.82
N ILE A 11 36.14 -27.30 34.50
CA ILE A 11 35.98 -28.01 35.79
C ILE A 11 35.67 -27.02 36.94
N PHE A 12 36.24 -25.80 36.93
CA PHE A 12 35.94 -24.79 37.95
C PHE A 12 34.51 -24.21 37.82
N LEU A 13 33.99 -24.08 36.58
CA LEU A 13 32.60 -23.67 36.33
C LEU A 13 31.56 -24.76 36.64
N MET A 14 31.92 -26.04 36.54
CA MET A 14 31.04 -27.14 36.98
C MET A 14 31.04 -27.38 38.50
N ILE A 15 32.05 -26.90 39.24
CA ILE A 15 32.14 -27.10 40.70
C ILE A 15 31.55 -25.91 41.48
N CYS A 16 31.49 -24.70 40.91
CA CYS A 16 30.88 -23.54 41.58
C CYS A 16 29.35 -23.55 41.65
N SER A 17 28.66 -24.49 40.99
CA SER A 17 27.21 -24.68 41.12
C SER A 17 26.80 -25.71 42.17
N VAL A 18 27.74 -26.35 42.88
CA VAL A 18 27.44 -27.47 43.82
C VAL A 18 27.96 -27.25 45.26
N VAL A 19 28.46 -26.06 45.63
CA VAL A 19 28.85 -25.80 47.03
C VAL A 19 28.35 -24.43 47.50
N LEU A 20 27.07 -24.37 47.85
CA LEU A 20 26.54 -23.55 48.96
C LEU A 20 25.19 -24.12 49.42
N THR A 21 25.17 -25.41 49.76
CA THR A 21 24.18 -25.99 50.68
C THR A 21 24.91 -26.39 51.96
N SER A 22 24.89 -25.50 52.95
CA SER A 22 25.19 -25.86 54.34
C SER A 22 23.92 -26.49 54.91
N CYS A 23 24.03 -27.78 55.17
CA CYS A 23 23.04 -28.68 55.76
C CYS A 23 22.09 -28.02 56.78
N ASN A 24 20.78 -28.18 56.57
CA ASN A 24 19.94 -28.72 57.63
C ASN A 24 19.02 -29.78 57.03
N ASN A 25 19.03 -30.96 57.63
CA ASN A 25 18.35 -32.15 57.14
C ASN A 25 16.84 -31.93 57.14
N ASN A 26 16.20 -32.06 55.98
CA ASN A 26 14.91 -32.71 55.81
C ASN A 26 14.89 -33.30 54.39
N GLU A 27 14.41 -34.53 54.27
CA GLU A 27 14.14 -35.17 52.99
C GLU A 27 13.13 -34.32 52.21
N GLU A 28 13.58 -33.55 51.22
CA GLU A 28 12.70 -32.94 50.23
C GLU A 28 12.29 -34.01 49.23
N ILE A 29 11.17 -34.65 49.56
CA ILE A 29 10.24 -35.27 48.63
C ILE A 29 9.97 -34.26 47.51
N GLU A 30 10.12 -34.67 46.24
CA GLU A 30 9.52 -33.95 45.11
C GLU A 30 8.01 -33.85 45.40
N GLN A 31 7.56 -32.71 45.93
CA GLN A 31 6.15 -32.39 46.01
C GLN A 31 5.68 -32.11 44.58
N GLU A 32 4.97 -33.07 43.97
CA GLU A 32 3.98 -32.73 42.95
C GLU A 32 3.10 -31.63 43.53
N GLU A 33 3.14 -30.41 42.97
CA GLU A 33 2.11 -29.41 43.25
C GLU A 33 0.76 -30.08 42.94
N VAL A 34 -0.06 -30.28 43.97
CA VAL A 34 -1.41 -30.84 43.85
C VAL A 34 -2.25 -29.84 43.05
N ARG A 35 -2.31 -30.02 41.73
CA ARG A 35 -3.11 -29.21 40.80
C ARG A 35 -4.59 -29.51 41.04
N ARG A 36 -5.38 -28.52 41.48
CA ARG A 36 -6.84 -28.64 41.66
C ARG A 36 -7.54 -29.14 40.39
N ALA A 37 -8.53 -30.03 40.54
CA ALA A 37 -9.48 -30.34 39.48
C ALA A 37 -10.24 -29.09 39.03
N LEU A 38 -10.21 -28.84 37.72
CA LEU A 38 -10.90 -27.72 37.10
C LEU A 38 -11.63 -28.19 35.84
N THR A 39 -12.80 -27.61 35.56
CA THR A 39 -13.50 -27.79 34.28
C THR A 39 -13.38 -26.51 33.44
N ILE A 40 -12.85 -26.65 32.23
CA ILE A 40 -12.68 -25.59 31.24
C ILE A 40 -13.61 -25.86 30.06
N THR A 41 -14.31 -24.84 29.59
CA THR A 41 -15.13 -24.90 28.37
C THR A 41 -14.29 -24.61 27.13
N LEU A 42 -14.48 -25.42 26.08
CA LEU A 42 -13.87 -25.23 24.78
C LEU A 42 -14.98 -25.18 23.71
N TYR A 43 -15.19 -24.01 23.13
CA TYR A 43 -16.15 -23.79 22.05
C TYR A 43 -15.50 -24.08 20.70
N CYS A 44 -16.22 -24.85 19.87
CA CYS A 44 -15.71 -25.44 18.64
C CYS A 44 -16.76 -25.43 17.52
N ILE A 45 -16.30 -25.39 16.27
CA ILE A 45 -17.15 -25.49 15.08
C ILE A 45 -17.19 -26.92 14.58
N THR A 46 -18.39 -27.45 14.32
CA THR A 46 -18.59 -28.80 13.77
C THR A 46 -19.49 -28.80 12.54
N ASP A 47 -19.54 -29.92 11.82
CA ASP A 47 -20.43 -30.09 10.68
C ASP A 47 -21.89 -30.29 11.10
N GLN A 48 -22.82 -30.21 10.15
CA GLN A 48 -24.25 -30.43 10.40
C GLN A 48 -24.60 -31.90 10.67
N GLU A 49 -23.70 -32.84 10.32
CA GLU A 49 -23.94 -34.28 10.40
C GLU A 49 -23.50 -34.86 11.76
N THR A 50 -22.79 -34.08 12.58
CA THR A 50 -22.23 -34.49 13.86
C THR A 50 -23.32 -34.76 14.90
N THR A 51 -23.28 -35.95 15.48
CA THR A 51 -24.29 -36.40 16.47
C THR A 51 -23.91 -36.04 17.92
N PRO A 52 -24.87 -35.79 18.81
CA PRO A 52 -24.61 -35.57 20.24
C PRO A 52 -23.83 -36.72 20.89
N GLU A 53 -24.08 -37.96 20.49
CA GLU A 53 -23.38 -39.15 20.97
C GLU A 53 -21.91 -39.17 20.55
N ALA A 54 -21.59 -38.71 19.34
CA ALA A 54 -20.22 -38.62 18.87
C ALA A 54 -19.44 -37.52 19.62
N ILE A 55 -20.09 -36.38 19.87
CA ILE A 55 -19.53 -35.31 20.71
C ILE A 55 -19.14 -35.84 22.09
N GLN A 56 -20.02 -36.61 22.75
CA GLN A 56 -19.73 -37.19 24.07
C GLN A 56 -18.54 -38.16 24.04
N ARG A 57 -18.34 -38.91 22.95
CA ARG A 57 -17.20 -39.81 22.81
C ARG A 57 -15.89 -39.05 22.65
N VAL A 58 -15.89 -37.98 21.86
CA VAL A 58 -14.72 -37.10 21.68
C VAL A 58 -14.43 -36.37 23.00
N GLU A 59 -15.45 -35.85 23.69
CA GLU A 59 -15.32 -35.24 25.02
C GLU A 59 -14.73 -36.22 26.04
N LYS A 60 -15.15 -37.48 26.02
CA LYS A 60 -14.57 -38.50 26.89
C LYS A 60 -13.09 -38.76 26.55
N ALA A 61 -12.78 -38.94 25.27
CA ALA A 61 -11.43 -39.26 24.82
C ALA A 61 -10.43 -38.11 25.09
N ILE A 62 -10.86 -36.85 24.94
CA ILE A 62 -9.98 -35.71 25.23
C ILE A 62 -9.74 -35.61 26.74
N ASN A 63 -10.77 -35.86 27.54
CA ASN A 63 -10.69 -35.88 29.00
C ASN A 63 -9.79 -37.01 29.55
N ASP A 64 -9.74 -38.16 28.88
CA ASP A 64 -8.81 -39.24 29.25
C ASP A 64 -7.33 -38.82 29.12
N ILE A 65 -7.04 -37.81 28.29
CA ILE A 65 -5.70 -37.23 28.10
C ILE A 65 -5.50 -36.04 29.05
N THR A 66 -6.44 -35.10 29.12
CA THR A 66 -6.27 -33.84 29.86
C THR A 66 -6.36 -34.00 31.36
N LYS A 67 -7.21 -34.91 31.87
CA LYS A 67 -7.26 -35.21 33.31
C LYS A 67 -5.94 -35.79 33.80
N LYS A 68 -5.32 -36.69 33.03
CA LYS A 68 -4.03 -37.31 33.39
C LYS A 68 -2.85 -36.35 33.31
N ARG A 69 -2.89 -35.38 32.39
CA ARG A 69 -1.76 -34.48 32.12
C ARG A 69 -1.84 -33.14 32.85
N LEU A 70 -3.05 -32.61 33.03
CA LEU A 70 -3.27 -31.25 33.53
C LEU A 70 -4.17 -31.18 34.77
N SER A 71 -4.76 -32.30 35.22
CA SER A 71 -5.85 -32.33 36.20
C SER A 71 -7.02 -31.44 35.77
N THR A 72 -7.38 -31.53 34.49
CA THR A 72 -8.39 -30.65 33.87
C THR A 72 -9.40 -31.44 33.06
N GLN A 73 -10.68 -31.19 33.31
CA GLN A 73 -11.78 -31.62 32.47
C GLN A 73 -12.07 -30.56 31.42
N ILE A 74 -12.16 -30.94 30.15
CA ILE A 74 -12.65 -30.12 29.06
C ILE A 74 -14.12 -30.44 28.82
N LYS A 75 -14.96 -29.41 28.81
CA LYS A 75 -16.34 -29.46 28.33
C LYS A 75 -16.37 -28.93 26.90
N LEU A 76 -16.70 -29.78 25.93
CA LEU A 76 -16.78 -29.38 24.53
C LEU A 76 -18.17 -28.81 24.22
N ARG A 77 -18.20 -27.64 23.58
CA ARG A 77 -19.43 -27.01 23.11
C ARG A 77 -19.34 -26.79 21.62
N PHE A 78 -20.20 -27.48 20.87
CA PHE A 78 -20.18 -27.49 19.43
C PHE A 78 -21.37 -26.77 18.84
N TYR A 79 -21.09 -25.94 17.84
CA TYR A 79 -22.11 -25.29 17.02
C TYR A 79 -21.71 -25.39 15.55
N THR A 80 -22.71 -25.33 14.68
CA THR A 80 -22.50 -25.25 13.24
C THR A 80 -21.97 -23.87 12.89
N GLU A 81 -21.18 -23.77 11.82
CA GLU A 81 -20.52 -22.53 11.40
C GLU A 81 -21.49 -21.36 11.20
N ASP A 82 -22.69 -21.62 10.69
CA ASP A 82 -23.76 -20.63 10.48
C ASP A 82 -24.35 -20.04 11.77
N LYS A 83 -24.15 -20.69 12.92
CA LYS A 83 -24.69 -20.26 14.22
C LYS A 83 -23.63 -19.86 15.23
N TYR A 84 -22.37 -20.20 14.96
CA TYR A 84 -21.31 -20.13 15.96
C TYR A 84 -21.09 -18.68 16.43
N ASP A 85 -20.92 -17.73 15.52
CA ASP A 85 -20.63 -16.33 15.85
C ASP A 85 -21.79 -15.68 16.65
N GLU A 86 -23.05 -15.94 16.26
CA GLU A 86 -24.23 -15.44 16.99
C GLU A 86 -24.27 -15.97 18.43
N VAL A 87 -23.92 -17.24 18.64
CA VAL A 87 -23.89 -17.84 19.97
C VAL A 87 -22.80 -17.23 20.84
N ILE A 88 -21.59 -17.06 20.29
CA ILE A 88 -20.49 -16.45 21.03
C ILE A 88 -20.81 -15.00 21.37
N ASP A 89 -21.30 -14.21 20.42
CA ASP A 89 -21.64 -12.81 20.64
C ASP A 89 -22.66 -12.62 21.77
N ASN A 90 -23.73 -13.44 21.78
CA ASN A 90 -24.73 -13.40 22.84
C ASN A 90 -24.12 -13.77 24.20
N LEU A 91 -23.28 -14.81 24.27
CA LEU A 91 -22.62 -15.21 25.51
C LEU A 91 -21.66 -14.12 26.03
N VAL A 92 -20.86 -13.53 25.15
CA VAL A 92 -19.93 -12.45 25.52
C VAL A 92 -20.71 -11.24 26.04
N ALA A 93 -21.80 -10.85 25.37
CA ALA A 93 -22.67 -9.76 25.81
C ALA A 93 -23.34 -10.05 27.15
N ASP A 94 -23.88 -11.26 27.34
CA ASP A 94 -24.52 -11.66 28.60
C ASP A 94 -23.53 -11.65 29.77
N ILE A 95 -22.31 -12.19 29.58
CA ILE A 95 -21.26 -12.16 30.60
C ILE A 95 -20.85 -10.71 30.93
N ALA A 96 -20.65 -9.87 29.91
CA ALA A 96 -20.30 -8.47 30.13
C ALA A 96 -21.39 -7.71 30.92
N LEU A 97 -22.67 -7.98 30.61
CA LEU A 97 -23.80 -7.42 31.36
C LEU A 97 -23.86 -7.92 32.81
N GLU A 98 -23.65 -9.22 33.04
CA GLU A 98 -23.61 -9.81 34.38
C GLU A 98 -22.48 -9.21 35.24
N GLU A 99 -21.29 -9.04 34.66
CA GLU A 99 -20.12 -8.51 35.37
C GLU A 99 -20.27 -7.03 35.67
N LYS A 100 -20.83 -6.25 34.75
CA LYS A 100 -21.22 -4.86 35.01
C LYS A 100 -22.23 -4.76 36.17
N ALA A 101 -23.24 -5.61 36.19
CA ALA A 101 -24.21 -5.65 37.29
C ALA A 101 -23.58 -6.07 38.63
N LYS A 102 -22.60 -7.00 38.63
CA LYS A 102 -21.85 -7.38 39.83
C LYS A 102 -20.97 -6.23 40.33
N ALA A 103 -20.29 -5.51 39.43
CA ALA A 103 -19.47 -4.36 39.78
C ALA A 103 -20.31 -3.21 40.39
N ASP A 104 -21.47 -2.92 39.80
CA ASP A 104 -22.41 -1.93 40.32
C ASP A 104 -22.93 -2.33 41.72
N ALA A 105 -23.32 -3.60 41.91
CA ALA A 105 -23.76 -4.11 43.21
C ALA A 105 -22.64 -4.12 44.27
N ALA A 106 -21.40 -4.44 43.87
CA ALA A 106 -20.23 -4.41 44.75
C ALA A 106 -19.93 -2.97 45.23
N SER A 107 -20.00 -1.99 44.32
CA SER A 107 -19.86 -0.56 44.62
C SER A 107 -20.92 -0.08 45.62
N GLU A 108 -22.19 -0.46 45.42
CA GLU A 108 -23.27 -0.16 46.36
C GLU A 108 -23.05 -0.82 47.74
N SER A 109 -22.59 -2.08 47.76
CA SER A 109 -22.29 -2.79 49.01
C SER A 109 -21.10 -2.20 49.77
N ALA A 110 -20.06 -1.75 49.04
CA ALA A 110 -18.88 -1.09 49.60
C ALA A 110 -19.24 0.29 50.19
N ALA A 111 -20.12 1.04 49.51
CA ALA A 111 -20.68 2.28 50.03
C ALA A 111 -21.49 2.03 51.32
N ALA A 112 -22.34 1.00 51.35
CA ALA A 112 -23.09 0.61 52.53
C ALA A 112 -22.20 0.12 53.70
N ALA A 113 -21.12 -0.61 53.41
CA ALA A 113 -20.14 -1.04 54.41
C ALA A 113 -19.35 0.14 54.99
N LYS A 114 -18.99 1.13 54.16
CA LYS A 114 -18.34 2.38 54.60
C LYS A 114 -19.27 3.22 55.48
N GLU A 115 -20.56 3.31 55.12
CA GLU A 115 -21.62 3.96 55.92
C GLU A 115 -21.80 3.25 57.28
N SER A 116 -21.80 1.91 57.30
CA SER A 116 -21.89 1.09 58.50
C SER A 116 -20.65 1.25 59.41
N ARG A 117 -19.44 1.23 58.85
CA ARG A 117 -18.19 1.49 59.59
C ARG A 117 -18.16 2.92 60.15
N ARG A 118 -18.68 3.90 59.39
CA ARG A 118 -18.85 5.29 59.86
C ARG A 118 -19.84 5.37 61.03
N ARG A 119 -20.97 4.67 60.97
CA ARG A 119 -21.91 4.55 62.11
C ARG A 119 -21.30 3.87 63.32
N ALA A 120 -20.57 2.78 63.14
CA ALA A 120 -19.87 2.08 64.23
C ALA A 120 -18.75 2.94 64.87
N ALA A 121 -18.06 3.75 64.08
CA ALA A 121 -17.08 4.72 64.56
C ALA A 121 -17.75 5.86 65.35
N ILE A 122 -18.89 6.35 64.88
CA ILE A 122 -19.71 7.34 65.59
C ILE A 122 -20.26 6.77 66.91
N ASP A 123 -20.75 5.53 66.93
CA ASP A 123 -21.20 4.88 68.17
C ASP A 123 -20.05 4.64 69.17
N LYS A 124 -18.85 4.32 68.67
CA LYS A 124 -17.62 4.26 69.51
C LYS A 124 -17.23 5.63 70.06
N LEU A 125 -17.38 6.71 69.28
CA LEU A 125 -17.14 8.09 69.73
C LEU A 125 -18.18 8.54 70.76
N ILE A 126 -19.46 8.20 70.57
CA ILE A 126 -20.54 8.47 71.53
C ILE A 126 -20.35 7.65 72.82
N ALA A 127 -19.79 6.44 72.73
CA ALA A 127 -19.40 5.66 73.90
C ALA A 127 -18.18 6.25 74.63
N ALA A 128 -17.25 6.88 73.91
CA ALA A 128 -16.09 7.59 74.47
C ALA A 128 -16.46 8.93 75.13
N ASP A 129 -17.49 9.62 74.64
CA ASP A 129 -17.97 10.92 75.16
C ASP A 129 -18.68 10.81 76.53
N LYS A 130 -19.11 9.60 76.93
CA LYS A 130 -19.65 9.33 78.28
C LYS A 130 -18.58 9.14 79.36
N ALA A 131 -17.29 9.26 79.01
CA ALA A 131 -16.17 9.01 79.90
C ALA A 131 -15.08 10.08 79.77
N GLU A 132 -15.41 11.37 79.83
CA GLU A 132 -14.37 12.38 80.02
C GLU A 132 -13.94 12.44 81.50
N VAL A 133 -12.66 12.13 81.76
CA VAL A 133 -11.70 13.02 82.45
C VAL A 133 -10.34 12.30 82.58
N THR A 134 -9.29 13.05 82.24
CA THR A 134 -7.84 12.87 82.51
C THR A 134 -6.93 12.09 81.54
N THR A 135 -6.18 12.92 80.79
CA THR A 135 -4.74 12.87 80.46
C THR A 135 -4.18 12.09 79.25
N LYS A 136 -3.42 12.88 78.48
CA LYS A 136 -2.24 12.59 77.62
C LYS A 136 -2.47 12.12 76.18
N LYS A 137 -2.18 13.06 75.26
CA LYS A 137 -1.33 12.95 74.06
C LYS A 137 -1.36 11.58 73.38
N LEU A 138 -2.29 11.41 72.44
CA LEU A 138 -2.30 10.29 71.50
C LEU A 138 -1.64 10.70 70.18
N ILE A 139 -0.52 10.06 69.88
CA ILE A 139 0.05 10.01 68.54
C ILE A 139 -0.75 8.93 67.80
N ILE A 140 -1.37 9.28 66.67
CA ILE A 140 -1.92 8.27 65.74
C ILE A 140 -0.83 8.00 64.71
N TRP A 141 -0.20 6.83 64.83
CA TRP A 141 0.50 6.19 63.72
C TRP A 141 -0.57 5.68 62.74
N SER A 142 -0.39 5.99 61.46
CA SER A 142 -0.94 5.21 60.36
C SER A 142 -0.24 3.85 60.34
N THR A 143 -0.97 2.81 60.73
CA THR A 143 -0.68 1.45 60.28
C THR A 143 -1.95 0.99 59.58
N GLU A 144 -1.90 1.03 58.25
CA GLU A 144 -2.58 0.05 57.42
C GLU A 144 -2.06 -1.32 57.88
N THR A 145 -2.77 -1.94 58.80
CA THR A 145 -2.88 -3.39 58.81
C THR A 145 -3.95 -3.69 57.77
N GLU A 146 -3.50 -4.03 56.57
CA GLU A 146 -4.18 -5.02 55.74
C GLU A 146 -4.59 -6.15 56.68
N GLY A 147 -5.89 -6.28 56.90
CA GLY A 147 -6.42 -7.53 57.40
C GLY A 147 -6.25 -8.50 56.26
N ASP A 148 -5.27 -9.39 56.37
CA ASP A 148 -5.38 -10.74 55.86
C ASP A 148 -6.65 -11.34 56.50
N ASP A 149 -7.80 -11.06 55.89
CA ASP A 149 -8.92 -11.99 55.88
C ASP A 149 -8.64 -13.00 54.75
N ASP A 150 -7.49 -13.69 54.84
CA ASP A 150 -7.36 -15.03 54.30
C ASP A 150 -8.16 -15.90 55.28
N ASP A 151 -9.48 -15.94 55.08
CA ASP A 151 -10.25 -17.10 55.48
C ASP A 151 -9.64 -18.27 54.69
N GLU A 152 -8.64 -18.93 55.29
CA GLU A 152 -8.28 -20.32 54.97
C GLU A 152 -9.54 -21.15 55.24
N GLU A 153 -10.48 -21.16 54.30
CA GLU A 153 -11.43 -22.26 54.19
C GLU A 153 -10.58 -23.50 53.96
N GLU A 154 -10.43 -24.34 54.99
CA GLU A 154 -10.05 -25.73 54.85
C GLU A 154 -11.10 -26.42 53.95
N GLU A 155 -10.98 -26.25 52.64
CA GLU A 155 -11.95 -26.77 51.68
C GLU A 155 -11.64 -28.24 51.37
N THR A 156 -12.49 -29.11 51.89
CA THR A 156 -12.47 -30.55 51.67
C THR A 156 -12.66 -30.90 50.19
N TYR A 157 -11.80 -31.78 49.66
CA TYR A 157 -11.91 -32.36 48.33
C TYR A 157 -13.14 -33.27 48.22
N GLU A 158 -14.09 -32.92 47.35
CA GLU A 158 -15.16 -33.86 46.99
C GLU A 158 -14.57 -34.97 46.10
N THR A 159 -14.59 -36.21 46.58
CA THR A 159 -14.25 -37.41 45.81
C THR A 159 -15.51 -38.19 45.49
N GLU A 160 -15.59 -38.76 44.29
CA GLU A 160 -16.66 -39.66 43.87
C GLU A 160 -16.14 -41.08 43.72
N LYS A 161 -16.96 -42.07 44.08
CA LYS A 161 -16.54 -43.48 43.98
C LYS A 161 -16.76 -44.00 42.57
N ASN A 162 -15.69 -44.47 41.93
CA ASN A 162 -15.82 -45.15 40.65
C ASN A 162 -16.51 -46.52 40.79
N ILE A 163 -16.77 -47.20 39.67
CA ILE A 163 -17.37 -48.55 39.63
C ILE A 163 -16.55 -49.63 40.37
N PHE A 164 -15.30 -49.33 40.75
CA PHE A 164 -14.41 -50.17 41.56
C PHE A 164 -14.31 -49.72 43.02
N ASN A 165 -15.13 -48.74 43.43
CA ASN A 165 -15.22 -48.22 44.79
C ASN A 165 -13.95 -47.46 45.27
N GLU A 166 -13.15 -46.96 44.32
CA GLU A 166 -12.00 -46.10 44.55
C GLU A 166 -12.42 -44.62 44.49
N ASP A 167 -11.83 -43.80 45.35
CA ASP A 167 -12.08 -42.35 45.40
C ASP A 167 -11.42 -41.69 44.17
N VAL A 168 -12.24 -41.15 43.27
CA VAL A 168 -11.83 -40.41 42.08
C VAL A 168 -12.13 -38.93 42.29
N GLU A 169 -11.25 -38.07 41.80
CA GLU A 169 -11.38 -36.62 41.87
C GLU A 169 -12.66 -36.15 41.15
N LYS A 170 -13.56 -35.46 41.87
CA LYS A 170 -14.80 -34.92 41.30
C LYS A 170 -14.51 -33.56 40.65
N TYR A 171 -14.78 -33.46 39.35
CA TYR A 171 -14.62 -32.22 38.59
C TYR A 171 -15.90 -31.37 38.67
N PRO A 172 -15.81 -30.04 38.85
CA PRO A 172 -16.99 -29.18 38.91
C PRO A 172 -17.73 -29.18 37.57
N GLU A 173 -19.06 -29.15 37.58
CA GLU A 173 -19.82 -29.01 36.32
C GLU A 173 -19.67 -27.59 35.75
N ALA A 174 -19.56 -27.48 34.43
CA ALA A 174 -19.49 -26.18 33.76
C ALA A 174 -20.87 -25.52 33.72
N SER A 175 -20.96 -24.22 34.03
CA SER A 175 -22.24 -23.50 33.95
C SER A 175 -22.64 -23.25 32.50
N ASP A 176 -23.93 -23.06 32.22
CA ASP A 176 -24.45 -22.78 30.87
C ASP A 176 -23.88 -21.48 30.26
N THR A 177 -23.44 -20.52 31.08
CA THR A 177 -22.84 -19.26 30.64
C THR A 177 -21.30 -19.25 30.70
N GLN A 178 -20.66 -20.35 31.10
CA GLN A 178 -19.20 -20.41 31.17
C GLN A 178 -18.56 -20.34 29.77
N LEU A 179 -17.61 -19.42 29.59
CA LEU A 179 -16.82 -19.20 28.38
C LEU A 179 -15.35 -19.03 28.76
N ASP A 180 -14.53 -20.04 28.49
CA ASP A 180 -13.10 -20.02 28.83
C ASP A 180 -12.22 -19.91 27.58
N ILE A 181 -12.27 -20.92 26.71
CA ILE A 181 -11.56 -20.96 25.43
C ILE A 181 -12.59 -21.02 24.30
N PHE A 182 -12.44 -20.15 23.32
CA PHE A 182 -13.28 -20.14 22.14
C PHE A 182 -12.49 -19.77 20.90
N LEU A 183 -13.00 -20.23 19.76
CA LEU A 183 -12.50 -19.84 18.46
C LEU A 183 -13.04 -18.46 18.11
N ILE A 184 -12.16 -17.56 17.72
CA ILE A 184 -12.46 -16.25 17.16
C ILE A 184 -12.35 -16.38 15.65
N CYS A 185 -13.46 -16.16 14.95
CA CYS A 185 -13.56 -16.23 13.50
C CYS A 185 -13.29 -14.85 12.90
N GLY A 186 -12.12 -14.65 12.30
CA GLY A 186 -11.73 -13.41 11.68
C GLY A 186 -11.18 -12.34 12.63
N THR A 187 -10.39 -11.43 12.06
CA THR A 187 -9.72 -10.35 12.80
C THR A 187 -10.67 -9.23 13.21
N GLU A 188 -11.83 -9.11 12.55
CA GLU A 188 -12.87 -8.15 12.94
C GLU A 188 -13.47 -8.52 14.30
N ASN A 189 -13.83 -9.80 14.49
CA ASN A 189 -14.31 -10.29 15.78
C ASN A 189 -13.26 -10.17 16.88
N LEU A 190 -11.97 -10.40 16.57
CA LEU A 190 -10.88 -10.14 17.51
C LEU A 190 -10.87 -8.69 17.98
N ASN A 191 -10.93 -7.74 17.04
CA ASN A 191 -10.96 -6.31 17.38
C ASN A 191 -12.21 -5.97 18.20
N LYS A 192 -13.37 -6.43 17.76
CA LYS A 192 -14.65 -6.24 18.45
C LYS A 192 -14.59 -6.66 19.92
N TYR A 193 -14.06 -7.85 20.22
CA TYR A 193 -13.94 -8.33 21.61
C TYR A 193 -12.88 -7.58 22.45
N VAL A 194 -12.00 -6.82 21.82
CA VAL A 194 -10.93 -6.06 22.50
C VAL A 194 -11.25 -4.59 22.65
N THR A 195 -11.98 -3.98 21.72
CA THR A 195 -12.12 -2.52 21.62
C THR A 195 -13.57 -2.01 21.57
N GLU A 196 -14.57 -2.86 21.34
CA GLU A 196 -15.94 -2.38 21.10
C GLU A 196 -16.89 -2.69 22.28
N GLU A 197 -17.65 -1.68 22.72
CA GLU A 197 -18.77 -1.86 23.68
C GLU A 197 -19.90 -2.71 23.05
N PRO A 198 -20.58 -3.58 23.82
CA PRO A 198 -20.48 -3.80 25.27
C PRO A 198 -19.39 -4.79 25.69
N TYR A 199 -18.58 -5.29 24.75
CA TYR A 199 -17.65 -6.39 24.99
C TYR A 199 -16.38 -5.92 25.70
N ALA A 200 -15.91 -4.72 25.35
CA ALA A 200 -14.80 -4.03 25.99
C ALA A 200 -15.22 -2.64 26.46
N SER A 201 -14.56 -2.14 27.51
CA SER A 201 -14.67 -0.75 27.98
C SER A 201 -13.35 -0.02 27.79
N ASP A 202 -13.34 1.31 27.95
CA ASP A 202 -12.20 2.21 27.62
C ASP A 202 -10.82 1.74 28.13
N ASP A 203 -10.76 0.93 29.21
CA ASP A 203 -9.51 0.38 29.78
C ASP A 203 -9.49 -1.16 29.93
N GLU A 204 -10.56 -1.89 29.57
CA GLU A 204 -10.66 -3.34 29.81
C GLU A 204 -11.22 -4.15 28.63
N SER A 205 -10.38 -5.04 28.08
CA SER A 205 -10.75 -6.02 27.05
C SER A 205 -11.52 -7.23 27.63
N PHE A 206 -12.40 -7.84 26.83
CA PHE A 206 -12.99 -9.15 27.14
C PHE A 206 -11.98 -10.30 27.10
N LEU A 207 -10.86 -10.13 26.39
CA LEU A 207 -9.85 -11.16 26.19
C LEU A 207 -8.65 -10.97 27.13
N VAL A 208 -8.07 -12.08 27.57
CA VAL A 208 -6.81 -12.07 28.32
C VAL A 208 -5.66 -11.72 27.38
N SER A 209 -4.79 -10.79 27.80
CA SER A 209 -3.49 -10.59 27.13
C SER A 209 -2.56 -11.78 27.41
N MET A 210 -2.05 -12.38 26.34
CA MET A 210 -1.24 -13.60 26.37
C MET A 210 0.28 -13.32 26.34
N ASP A 211 0.70 -12.05 26.41
CA ASP A 211 2.12 -11.68 26.26
C ASP A 211 3.02 -12.29 27.34
N GLU A 212 2.56 -12.30 28.60
CA GLU A 212 3.29 -12.91 29.72
C GLU A 212 3.39 -14.43 29.57
N ASP A 213 2.29 -15.11 29.26
CA ASP A 213 2.26 -16.57 29.13
C ASP A 213 3.05 -17.07 27.93
N LEU A 214 3.06 -16.32 26.82
CA LEU A 214 3.93 -16.58 25.67
C LEU A 214 5.42 -16.41 25.98
N SER A 215 5.77 -15.79 27.11
CA SER A 215 7.16 -15.66 27.60
C SER A 215 7.57 -16.80 28.54
N LEU A 216 6.63 -17.44 29.23
CA LEU A 216 6.88 -18.45 30.27
C LEU A 216 6.40 -19.86 29.89
N SER A 217 5.08 -20.11 29.92
CA SER A 217 4.44 -21.43 29.83
C SER A 217 4.22 -21.90 28.39
N ALA A 218 4.03 -20.97 27.44
CA ALA A 218 3.66 -21.25 26.06
C ALA A 218 4.80 -21.06 25.04
N LYS A 219 6.06 -21.09 25.47
CA LYS A 219 7.23 -20.93 24.58
C LYS A 219 7.26 -21.95 23.43
N ALA A 220 6.65 -23.13 23.62
CA ALA A 220 6.53 -24.16 22.59
C ALA A 220 5.69 -23.70 21.39
N ILE A 221 4.67 -22.86 21.58
CA ILE A 221 3.84 -22.33 20.48
C ILE A 221 4.72 -21.58 19.48
N LYS A 222 5.67 -20.76 19.94
CA LYS A 222 6.60 -19.99 19.08
C LYS A 222 7.53 -20.86 18.22
N GLN A 223 7.67 -22.16 18.53
CA GLN A 223 8.43 -23.11 17.71
C GLN A 223 7.63 -23.62 16.52
N TYR A 224 6.29 -23.64 16.63
CA TYR A 224 5.39 -24.13 15.59
C TYR A 224 4.78 -22.96 14.81
N VAL A 225 4.35 -21.92 15.51
CA VAL A 225 3.70 -20.72 14.96
C VAL A 225 4.76 -19.64 14.79
N ASN A 226 5.02 -19.24 13.54
CA ASN A 226 5.97 -18.18 13.23
C ASN A 226 5.48 -16.83 13.78
N GLU A 227 6.40 -15.95 14.21
CA GLU A 227 6.05 -14.60 14.70
C GLU A 227 5.19 -13.81 13.72
N THR A 228 5.39 -13.98 12.41
CA THR A 228 4.56 -13.37 11.36
C THR A 228 3.09 -13.80 11.47
N VAL A 229 2.83 -15.08 11.77
CA VAL A 229 1.46 -15.58 11.96
C VAL A 229 0.84 -15.01 13.22
N LEU A 230 1.62 -14.93 14.31
CA LEU A 230 1.15 -14.38 15.59
C LEU A 230 0.68 -12.93 15.48
N LEU A 231 1.21 -12.13 14.54
CA LEU A 231 0.79 -10.74 14.33
C LEU A 231 -0.71 -10.58 14.07
N ALA A 232 -1.37 -11.57 13.46
CA ALA A 232 -2.81 -11.48 13.20
C ALA A 232 -3.66 -11.58 14.49
N GLY A 233 -3.12 -12.18 15.55
CA GLY A 233 -3.77 -12.28 16.85
C GLY A 233 -3.47 -11.12 17.81
N LYS A 234 -2.90 -10.03 17.29
CA LYS A 234 -2.58 -8.82 18.07
C LYS A 234 -3.61 -7.72 17.84
N VAL A 235 -3.92 -7.02 18.91
CA VAL A 235 -4.65 -5.74 18.89
C VAL A 235 -3.77 -4.71 19.61
N GLY A 236 -3.45 -3.61 18.94
CA GLY A 236 -2.40 -2.71 19.37
C GLY A 236 -1.05 -3.44 19.43
N ASN A 237 -0.37 -3.39 20.57
CA ASN A 237 0.92 -4.08 20.76
C ASN A 237 0.80 -5.45 21.44
N SER A 238 -0.38 -5.79 21.96
CA SER A 238 -0.60 -6.94 22.83
C SER A 238 -1.18 -8.15 22.10
N GLN A 239 -0.79 -9.36 22.47
CA GLN A 239 -1.35 -10.60 21.91
C GLN A 239 -2.64 -10.98 22.66
N TYR A 240 -3.76 -11.15 21.94
CA TYR A 240 -5.05 -11.53 22.54
C TYR A 240 -5.60 -12.87 22.03
N ALA A 241 -5.07 -13.40 20.93
CA ALA A 241 -5.50 -14.69 20.40
C ALA A 241 -4.33 -15.43 19.74
N ILE A 242 -4.37 -16.76 19.69
CA ILE A 242 -3.37 -17.59 19.00
C ILE A 242 -3.95 -18.08 17.66
N PRO A 243 -3.46 -17.57 16.52
CA PRO A 243 -3.95 -18.01 15.22
C PRO A 243 -3.63 -19.47 14.92
N THR A 244 -4.54 -20.13 14.21
CA THR A 244 -4.30 -21.47 13.69
C THR A 244 -3.08 -21.48 12.76
N ASN A 245 -2.13 -22.38 13.02
CA ASN A 245 -0.99 -22.56 12.15
C ASN A 245 -1.39 -23.32 10.88
N LYS A 246 -1.45 -22.61 9.75
CA LYS A 246 -1.88 -23.16 8.46
C LYS A 246 -1.08 -22.60 7.29
N ARG A 247 -1.37 -23.08 6.09
CA ARG A 247 -0.93 -22.44 4.85
C ARG A 247 -1.40 -20.97 4.88
N MET A 248 -0.44 -20.05 4.82
CA MET A 248 -0.66 -18.60 4.91
C MET A 248 -0.78 -17.96 3.53
N ALA A 249 -0.09 -18.53 2.54
CA ALA A 249 -0.12 -18.00 1.18
C ALA A 249 -1.51 -18.23 0.60
N GLY A 250 -2.25 -17.13 0.39
CA GLY A 250 -3.46 -17.15 -0.43
C GLY A 250 -3.19 -17.65 -1.85
N ASP A 251 -4.25 -17.75 -2.63
CA ASP A 251 -4.14 -18.18 -4.01
C ASP A 251 -3.49 -17.12 -4.90
N SER A 252 -2.76 -17.59 -5.90
CA SER A 252 -2.12 -16.70 -6.87
C SER A 252 -3.08 -16.40 -8.01
N THR A 253 -2.95 -15.21 -8.58
CA THR A 253 -3.77 -14.78 -9.71
C THR A 253 -3.00 -14.99 -11.00
N TYR A 254 -3.62 -15.67 -11.95
CA TYR A 254 -3.05 -16.03 -13.23
C TYR A 254 -3.92 -15.52 -14.38
N LEU A 255 -3.28 -15.10 -15.46
CA LEU A 255 -3.89 -14.91 -16.76
C LEU A 255 -3.75 -16.20 -17.57
N VAL A 256 -4.87 -16.75 -18.00
CA VAL A 256 -4.95 -17.93 -18.85
C VAL A 256 -5.41 -17.52 -20.24
N LEU A 257 -4.71 -18.00 -21.27
CA LEU A 257 -4.96 -17.64 -22.68
C LEU A 257 -5.11 -18.91 -23.53
N ASP A 258 -6.06 -18.90 -24.47
CA ASP A 258 -6.22 -19.97 -25.46
C ASP A 258 -5.03 -19.95 -26.44
N ARG A 259 -4.21 -21.02 -26.42
CA ARG A 259 -2.99 -21.12 -27.22
C ARG A 259 -3.28 -21.12 -28.73
N ALA A 260 -4.42 -21.67 -29.15
CA ALA A 260 -4.80 -21.71 -30.56
C ALA A 260 -5.17 -20.32 -31.08
N LEU A 261 -5.89 -19.53 -30.28
CA LEU A 261 -6.23 -18.14 -30.61
C LEU A 261 -4.99 -17.24 -30.60
N MET A 262 -4.10 -17.41 -29.61
CA MET A 262 -2.80 -16.72 -29.59
C MET A 262 -2.00 -16.96 -30.88
N LYS A 263 -1.89 -18.23 -31.31
CA LYS A 263 -1.20 -18.60 -32.54
C LYS A 263 -1.88 -18.03 -33.79
N LYS A 264 -3.21 -18.05 -33.84
CA LYS A 264 -4.01 -17.55 -34.98
C LYS A 264 -3.80 -16.04 -35.17
N TYR A 265 -3.75 -15.29 -34.08
CA TYR A 265 -3.64 -13.83 -34.07
C TYR A 265 -2.22 -13.30 -33.87
N GLY A 266 -1.23 -14.18 -33.78
CA GLY A 266 0.18 -13.80 -33.66
C GLY A 266 0.55 -13.17 -32.32
N PHE A 267 -0.26 -13.36 -31.27
CA PHE A 267 0.00 -12.89 -29.91
C PHE A 267 1.00 -13.83 -29.22
N LYS A 268 2.13 -13.32 -28.75
CA LYS A 268 3.22 -14.13 -28.17
C LYS A 268 3.20 -14.09 -26.65
N GLU A 269 3.82 -15.09 -26.02
CA GLU A 269 3.90 -15.15 -24.56
C GLU A 269 4.64 -13.93 -23.95
N ASP A 270 5.63 -13.38 -24.66
CA ASP A 270 6.34 -12.16 -24.27
C ASP A 270 5.47 -10.89 -24.31
N ASP A 271 4.36 -10.91 -25.04
CA ASP A 271 3.41 -9.79 -25.12
C ASP A 271 2.48 -9.73 -23.88
N ILE A 272 2.45 -10.78 -23.05
CA ILE A 272 1.61 -10.94 -21.83
C ILE A 272 2.21 -10.18 -20.62
N ARG A 273 3.04 -9.16 -20.83
CA ARG A 273 3.68 -8.46 -19.70
C ARG A 273 2.72 -7.57 -18.92
N LEU A 274 1.72 -6.99 -19.59
CA LEU A 274 0.76 -6.04 -19.02
C LEU A 274 -0.61 -6.23 -19.67
N LEU A 275 -1.66 -6.33 -18.85
CA LEU A 275 -3.07 -6.27 -19.28
C LEU A 275 -3.41 -4.92 -19.93
N THR A 276 -2.68 -3.87 -19.58
CA THR A 276 -2.88 -2.48 -20.03
C THR A 276 -2.06 -2.14 -21.29
N SER A 277 -1.80 -3.13 -22.16
CA SER A 277 -0.97 -2.93 -23.35
C SER A 277 -1.80 -2.88 -24.63
N ALA A 278 -1.39 -2.03 -25.59
CA ALA A 278 -2.04 -1.93 -26.89
C ALA A 278 -2.07 -3.27 -27.66
N LYS A 279 -1.06 -4.13 -27.46
CA LYS A 279 -1.03 -5.47 -28.06
C LYS A 279 -2.10 -6.39 -27.48
N PHE A 280 -2.31 -6.35 -26.16
CA PHE A 280 -3.37 -7.12 -25.53
C PHE A 280 -4.75 -6.61 -25.98
N THR A 281 -4.94 -5.28 -26.04
CA THR A 281 -6.16 -4.68 -26.61
C THR A 281 -6.41 -5.15 -28.05
N SER A 282 -5.38 -5.14 -28.90
CA SER A 282 -5.49 -5.60 -30.29
C SER A 282 -5.82 -7.09 -30.39
N TYR A 283 -5.27 -7.93 -29.51
CA TYR A 283 -5.62 -9.34 -29.44
C TYR A 283 -7.11 -9.55 -29.09
N LEU A 284 -7.62 -8.84 -28.08
CA LEU A 284 -9.03 -8.90 -27.70
C LEU A 284 -9.95 -8.41 -28.82
N ASP A 285 -9.57 -7.32 -29.50
CA ASP A 285 -10.30 -6.77 -30.64
C ASP A 285 -10.37 -7.77 -31.80
N GLN A 286 -9.25 -8.42 -32.14
CA GLN A 286 -9.22 -9.44 -33.19
C GLN A 286 -10.11 -10.65 -32.86
N ILE A 287 -10.17 -11.09 -31.60
CA ILE A 287 -11.12 -12.14 -31.18
C ILE A 287 -12.54 -11.63 -31.32
N LYS A 288 -12.84 -10.41 -30.84
CA LYS A 288 -14.20 -9.84 -30.91
C LYS A 288 -14.72 -9.73 -32.34
N GLN A 289 -13.87 -9.34 -33.27
CA GLN A 289 -14.23 -9.14 -34.68
C GLN A 289 -14.36 -10.45 -35.46
N ASN A 290 -13.51 -11.43 -35.17
CA ASN A 290 -13.34 -12.62 -36.01
C ASN A 290 -13.86 -13.93 -35.37
N GLU A 291 -14.17 -13.94 -34.08
CA GLU A 291 -14.65 -15.11 -33.32
C GLU A 291 -15.94 -14.77 -32.55
N PRO A 292 -17.10 -14.68 -33.22
CA PRO A 292 -18.35 -14.21 -32.59
C PRO A 292 -18.84 -15.11 -31.45
N ASP A 293 -18.48 -16.40 -31.45
CA ASP A 293 -18.84 -17.38 -30.42
C ASP A 293 -17.82 -17.45 -29.25
N VAL A 294 -16.82 -16.57 -29.25
CA VAL A 294 -15.76 -16.54 -28.23
C VAL A 294 -15.82 -15.23 -27.46
N VAL A 295 -15.89 -15.33 -26.14
CA VAL A 295 -15.76 -14.17 -25.24
C VAL A 295 -14.29 -13.71 -25.27
N PRO A 296 -13.98 -12.47 -25.70
CA PRO A 296 -12.57 -12.04 -25.79
C PRO A 296 -11.87 -12.13 -24.44
N PHE A 297 -12.49 -11.61 -23.37
CA PHE A 297 -11.95 -11.65 -22.03
C PHE A 297 -13.04 -11.99 -21.00
N LYS A 298 -12.86 -13.11 -20.27
CA LYS A 298 -13.91 -13.71 -19.43
C LYS A 298 -14.32 -12.83 -18.24
N SER A 299 -13.40 -12.14 -17.58
CA SER A 299 -13.70 -11.33 -16.40
C SER A 299 -12.72 -10.18 -16.25
N ALA A 300 -13.15 -9.10 -15.60
CA ALA A 300 -12.28 -8.00 -15.21
C ALA A 300 -11.52 -8.38 -13.92
N PRO A 301 -10.19 -8.50 -13.94
CA PRO A 301 -9.43 -8.76 -12.73
C PRO A 301 -9.32 -7.52 -11.83
N SER A 302 -9.06 -7.75 -10.55
CA SER A 302 -8.52 -6.70 -9.67
C SER A 302 -7.14 -6.24 -10.16
N ALA A 303 -6.71 -5.05 -9.75
CA ALA A 303 -5.41 -4.50 -10.12
C ALA A 303 -4.27 -5.40 -9.58
N PRO A 304 -3.53 -6.13 -10.44
CA PRO A 304 -2.57 -7.11 -9.95
C PRO A 304 -1.46 -6.48 -9.11
N GLY A 305 -1.20 -7.05 -7.94
CA GLY A 305 -0.15 -6.60 -7.02
C GLY A 305 -0.48 -5.31 -6.26
N ILE A 306 -1.69 -4.74 -6.41
CA ILE A 306 -2.12 -3.62 -5.57
C ILE A 306 -2.66 -4.17 -4.25
N VAL A 307 -2.12 -3.66 -3.14
CA VAL A 307 -2.66 -3.86 -1.79
C VAL A 307 -3.26 -2.54 -1.33
N SER A 308 -4.58 -2.48 -1.27
CA SER A 308 -5.32 -1.33 -0.79
C SER A 308 -5.28 -1.25 0.74
N LEU A 309 -5.32 -0.01 1.24
CA LEU A 309 -5.32 0.29 2.67
C LEU A 309 -6.69 0.01 3.32
N PHE A 310 -7.75 0.20 2.55
CA PHE A 310 -9.12 -0.10 2.95
C PHE A 310 -9.60 -1.34 2.20
N GLU A 311 -10.62 -1.99 2.75
CA GLU A 311 -11.34 -3.07 2.08
C GLU A 311 -11.87 -2.58 0.72
N GLY A 312 -11.68 -3.40 -0.32
CA GLY A 312 -11.99 -3.03 -1.70
C GLY A 312 -10.94 -2.16 -2.38
N GLU A 313 -11.31 -1.55 -3.51
CA GLU A 313 -10.40 -0.76 -4.34
C GLU A 313 -10.19 0.63 -3.76
N SER A 314 -8.95 0.97 -3.42
CA SER A 314 -8.61 2.30 -2.90
C SER A 314 -7.40 2.93 -3.56
N ILE A 315 -7.46 4.26 -3.75
CA ILE A 315 -6.31 5.10 -4.15
C ILE A 315 -5.23 5.15 -3.06
N PHE A 316 -5.55 4.75 -1.83
CA PHE A 316 -4.59 4.62 -0.74
C PHE A 316 -4.15 3.17 -0.66
N GLY A 317 -2.87 2.92 -0.89
CA GLY A 317 -2.36 1.55 -0.94
C GLY A 317 -0.90 1.50 -1.37
N THR A 318 -0.47 0.32 -1.78
CA THR A 318 0.90 0.11 -2.25
C THR A 318 0.92 -0.94 -3.35
N TYR A 319 1.90 -0.84 -4.24
CA TYR A 319 2.17 -1.86 -5.23
C TYR A 319 3.22 -2.83 -4.72
N VAL A 320 2.91 -4.12 -4.76
CA VAL A 320 3.76 -5.22 -4.35
C VAL A 320 4.10 -6.07 -5.58
N SER A 321 5.38 -6.08 -5.95
CA SER A 321 5.89 -6.91 -7.05
C SER A 321 5.87 -8.40 -6.68
N ASN A 322 5.75 -9.28 -7.68
CA ASN A 322 5.91 -10.74 -7.52
C ASN A 322 7.32 -11.18 -7.07
N THR A 323 8.28 -10.25 -7.09
CA THR A 323 9.64 -10.42 -6.57
C THR A 323 9.80 -9.92 -5.13
N ALA A 324 8.72 -9.44 -4.49
CA ALA A 324 8.79 -9.01 -3.10
C ALA A 324 9.15 -10.18 -2.20
N VAL A 325 9.93 -9.88 -1.16
CA VAL A 325 10.37 -10.85 -0.16
C VAL A 325 9.41 -10.86 1.03
N THR A 326 9.32 -11.99 1.72
CA THR A 326 8.57 -12.14 2.98
C THR A 326 9.01 -11.07 3.99
N GLY A 327 8.03 -10.41 4.63
CA GLY A 327 8.28 -9.33 5.60
C GLY A 327 8.50 -7.93 5.00
N PHE A 328 8.24 -7.74 3.70
CA PHE A 328 8.21 -6.43 3.08
C PHE A 328 7.19 -5.52 3.79
N LYS A 329 7.66 -4.45 4.43
CA LYS A 329 6.81 -3.40 5.01
C LYS A 329 6.75 -2.22 4.05
N ALA A 330 5.54 -1.71 3.84
CA ALA A 330 5.33 -0.49 3.06
C ALA A 330 4.40 0.44 3.83
N VAL A 331 4.69 1.73 3.76
CA VAL A 331 3.74 2.76 4.18
C VAL A 331 2.72 2.93 3.05
N PRO A 332 1.41 3.01 3.33
CA PRO A 332 0.41 3.32 2.31
C PRO A 332 0.76 4.62 1.59
N LYS A 333 0.66 4.60 0.26
CA LYS A 333 0.91 5.74 -0.63
C LYS A 333 -0.33 6.06 -1.43
N ASN A 334 -0.33 7.25 -2.01
CA ASN A 334 -1.25 7.60 -3.07
C ASN A 334 -0.91 6.81 -4.35
N LEU A 335 -1.87 6.08 -4.89
CA LEU A 335 -1.75 5.26 -6.09
C LEU A 335 -2.17 5.99 -7.37
N LEU A 336 -2.60 7.26 -7.32
CA LEU A 336 -2.95 8.05 -8.51
C LEU A 336 -1.79 8.18 -9.51
N SER A 337 -0.54 8.22 -9.05
CA SER A 337 0.65 8.23 -9.92
C SER A 337 1.15 6.82 -10.28
N ALA A 338 0.63 5.77 -9.63
CA ALA A 338 1.00 4.40 -9.90
C ALA A 338 0.26 3.91 -11.14
N TYR A 339 0.97 3.80 -12.27
CA TYR A 339 0.37 3.35 -13.52
C TYR A 339 -0.25 1.95 -13.42
N GLN A 340 0.29 1.07 -12.55
CA GLN A 340 -0.28 -0.26 -12.29
C GLN A 340 -1.69 -0.19 -11.68
N PHE A 341 -2.01 0.92 -11.02
CA PHE A 341 -3.33 1.19 -10.47
C PHE A 341 -4.18 1.97 -11.49
N THR A 342 -3.71 3.15 -11.94
CA THR A 342 -4.53 4.02 -12.80
C THR A 342 -4.79 3.44 -14.19
N ASP A 343 -3.78 2.93 -14.88
CA ASP A 343 -3.99 2.33 -16.21
C ASP A 343 -4.86 1.09 -16.12
N HIS A 344 -4.77 0.33 -15.03
CA HIS A 344 -5.61 -0.86 -14.84
C HIS A 344 -7.09 -0.48 -14.93
N PHE A 345 -7.52 0.50 -14.15
CA PHE A 345 -8.92 0.95 -14.16
C PHE A 345 -9.34 1.53 -15.51
N ILE A 346 -8.49 2.37 -16.13
CA ILE A 346 -8.78 2.97 -17.43
C ILE A 346 -8.99 1.88 -18.50
N TYR A 347 -8.09 0.89 -18.57
CA TYR A 347 -8.19 -0.18 -19.55
C TYR A 347 -9.32 -1.15 -19.25
N MET A 348 -9.57 -1.52 -17.98
CA MET A 348 -10.67 -2.43 -17.64
C MET A 348 -12.03 -1.80 -17.99
N GLU A 349 -12.22 -0.51 -17.74
CA GLU A 349 -13.43 0.20 -18.17
C GLU A 349 -13.51 0.35 -19.69
N ALA A 350 -12.39 0.61 -20.37
CA ALA A 350 -12.36 0.61 -21.83
C ALA A 350 -12.71 -0.77 -22.42
N PHE A 351 -12.24 -1.86 -21.82
CA PHE A 351 -12.56 -3.23 -22.24
C PHE A 351 -14.04 -3.57 -22.05
N LYS A 352 -14.67 -3.08 -20.97
CA LYS A 352 -16.12 -3.18 -20.78
C LYS A 352 -16.88 -2.37 -21.84
N ARG A 353 -16.53 -1.09 -22.05
CA ARG A 353 -17.18 -0.21 -23.06
C ARG A 353 -17.08 -0.76 -24.48
N ASN A 354 -15.94 -1.35 -24.82
CA ASN A 354 -15.71 -1.96 -26.13
C ASN A 354 -16.29 -3.38 -26.25
N GLY A 355 -16.93 -3.90 -25.19
CA GLY A 355 -17.58 -5.20 -25.18
C GLY A 355 -16.63 -6.39 -25.28
N TYR A 356 -15.37 -6.22 -24.86
CA TYR A 356 -14.40 -7.30 -24.72
C TYR A 356 -14.67 -8.14 -23.47
N ILE A 357 -15.13 -7.48 -22.39
CA ILE A 357 -15.60 -8.10 -21.16
C ILE A 357 -17.11 -7.92 -21.11
N PRO A 358 -17.92 -8.99 -21.21
CA PRO A 358 -19.37 -8.89 -21.15
C PRO A 358 -19.87 -8.73 -19.71
N GLU A 359 -21.06 -8.13 -19.52
CA GLU A 359 -21.68 -8.00 -18.19
C GLU A 359 -22.06 -9.34 -17.57
N THR A 360 -22.44 -10.32 -18.40
CA THR A 360 -22.75 -11.69 -18.00
C THR A 360 -22.01 -12.66 -18.90
N VAL A 361 -21.50 -13.74 -18.29
CA VAL A 361 -20.69 -14.75 -18.97
C VAL A 361 -21.31 -16.10 -18.67
N ASP A 362 -21.66 -16.87 -19.70
CA ASP A 362 -21.94 -18.29 -19.51
C ASP A 362 -20.65 -18.99 -19.06
N GLU A 363 -20.70 -19.71 -17.94
CA GLU A 363 -19.53 -20.39 -17.38
C GLU A 363 -18.88 -21.36 -18.38
N ASN A 364 -19.67 -21.91 -19.30
CA ASN A 364 -19.25 -22.83 -20.35
C ASN A 364 -18.85 -22.15 -21.67
N ALA A 365 -18.97 -20.82 -21.77
CA ALA A 365 -18.57 -20.10 -22.97
C ALA A 365 -17.08 -20.28 -23.26
N ARG A 366 -16.74 -20.43 -24.54
CA ARG A 366 -15.34 -20.38 -24.97
C ARG A 366 -14.82 -18.95 -24.83
N TRP A 367 -13.59 -18.79 -24.37
CA TRP A 367 -12.97 -17.49 -24.15
C TRP A 367 -11.55 -17.42 -24.72
N GLY A 368 -11.10 -16.20 -25.04
CA GLY A 368 -9.74 -15.94 -25.54
C GLY A 368 -8.72 -15.70 -24.43
N ALA A 369 -9.16 -15.02 -23.37
CA ALA A 369 -8.41 -14.77 -22.14
C ALA A 369 -9.33 -14.94 -20.92
N ALA A 370 -8.79 -15.38 -19.79
CA ALA A 370 -9.47 -15.44 -18.50
C ALA A 370 -8.49 -15.15 -17.36
N VAL A 371 -8.97 -14.54 -16.29
CA VAL A 371 -8.21 -14.47 -15.03
C VAL A 371 -8.74 -15.49 -14.06
N VAL A 372 -7.83 -16.22 -13.43
CA VAL A 372 -8.12 -17.29 -12.47
C VAL A 372 -7.27 -17.04 -11.22
N THR A 373 -7.91 -17.11 -10.06
CA THR A 373 -7.23 -17.13 -8.77
C THR A 373 -7.30 -18.56 -8.26
N ALA A 374 -6.15 -19.22 -8.13
CA ALA A 374 -6.06 -20.60 -7.68
C ALA A 374 -4.63 -20.90 -7.16
N SER A 375 -4.45 -22.08 -6.57
CA SER A 375 -3.13 -22.62 -6.28
C SER A 375 -2.39 -23.06 -7.55
N GLU A 376 -1.07 -23.18 -7.47
CA GLU A 376 -0.25 -23.64 -8.61
C GLU A 376 -0.62 -25.06 -9.06
N GLU A 377 -1.05 -25.91 -8.11
CA GLU A 377 -1.48 -27.28 -8.36
C GLU A 377 -2.81 -27.32 -9.11
N GLU A 378 -3.83 -26.58 -8.66
CA GLU A 378 -5.14 -26.48 -9.34
C GLU A 378 -5.00 -25.90 -10.75
N ILE A 379 -4.12 -24.92 -10.95
CA ILE A 379 -3.82 -24.39 -12.28
C ILE A 379 -3.26 -25.48 -13.20
N ALA A 380 -2.32 -26.29 -12.71
CA ALA A 380 -1.72 -27.36 -13.48
C ALA A 380 -2.72 -28.49 -13.81
N GLU A 381 -3.67 -28.76 -12.90
CA GLU A 381 -4.73 -29.76 -13.11
C GLU A 381 -5.82 -29.27 -14.08
N GLN A 382 -6.25 -28.01 -13.94
CA GLN A 382 -7.37 -27.46 -14.69
C GLN A 382 -6.97 -27.02 -16.11
N TYR A 383 -5.74 -26.56 -16.31
CA TYR A 383 -5.28 -25.95 -17.56
C TYR A 383 -4.10 -26.68 -18.19
N ASP A 384 -4.42 -27.60 -19.11
CA ASP A 384 -3.46 -28.31 -19.95
C ASP A 384 -2.60 -27.32 -20.78
N GLU A 385 -1.28 -27.34 -20.56
CA GLU A 385 -0.29 -26.48 -21.24
C GLU A 385 -0.31 -26.61 -22.77
N SER A 386 -0.81 -27.72 -23.32
CA SER A 386 -0.95 -27.91 -24.76
C SER A 386 -2.07 -27.07 -25.37
N LYS A 387 -3.07 -26.69 -24.57
CA LYS A 387 -4.24 -25.90 -24.98
C LYS A 387 -4.18 -24.47 -24.48
N TYR A 388 -3.58 -24.24 -23.32
CA TYR A 388 -3.56 -22.95 -22.66
C TYR A 388 -2.13 -22.46 -22.40
N VAL A 389 -1.98 -21.14 -22.37
CA VAL A 389 -0.80 -20.46 -21.84
C VAL A 389 -1.23 -19.84 -20.51
N VAL A 390 -0.51 -20.17 -19.43
CA VAL A 390 -0.77 -19.62 -18.10
C VAL A 390 0.35 -18.66 -17.71
N LYS A 391 -0.01 -17.47 -17.26
CA LYS A 391 0.92 -16.42 -16.83
C LYS A 391 0.57 -15.90 -15.44
N LEU A 392 1.49 -15.98 -14.51
CA LEU A 392 1.35 -15.38 -13.18
C LEU A 392 1.22 -13.85 -13.27
N LEU A 393 0.10 -13.31 -12.81
CA LEU A 393 -0.16 -11.86 -12.68
C LEU A 393 0.27 -11.36 -11.30
N SER A 394 -0.23 -12.00 -10.24
CA SER A 394 0.15 -11.69 -8.85
C SER A 394 0.29 -12.95 -8.02
N LYS A 395 1.34 -13.02 -7.21
CA LYS A 395 1.48 -14.09 -6.21
C LYS A 395 0.44 -13.92 -5.11
N GLY A 396 -0.04 -15.05 -4.61
CA GLY A 396 -0.85 -15.10 -3.41
C GLY A 396 -0.12 -14.50 -2.21
N MET A 397 -0.87 -13.77 -1.40
CA MET A 397 -0.35 -12.95 -0.32
C MET A 397 -1.00 -13.35 1.00
N ALA A 398 -0.19 -13.48 2.05
CA ALA A 398 -0.66 -13.66 3.40
C ALA A 398 -1.10 -12.31 3.98
N THR A 399 -2.39 -12.11 4.15
CA THR A 399 -3.01 -10.92 4.75
C THR A 399 -3.36 -11.17 6.21
N THR A 400 -3.64 -10.11 6.97
CA THR A 400 -4.15 -10.22 8.35
C THR A 400 -5.39 -11.12 8.42
N GLU A 401 -6.30 -10.99 7.46
CA GLU A 401 -7.53 -11.80 7.36
C GLU A 401 -7.23 -13.29 7.10
N THR A 402 -6.41 -13.62 6.09
CA THR A 402 -6.09 -15.04 5.77
C THR A 402 -5.39 -15.77 6.92
N ILE A 403 -4.57 -15.05 7.68
CA ILE A 403 -3.84 -15.58 8.83
C ILE A 403 -4.76 -15.66 10.06
N GLY A 404 -5.54 -14.63 10.31
CA GLY A 404 -6.43 -14.49 11.47
C GLY A 404 -7.85 -15.01 11.25
N GLU A 405 -8.07 -15.85 10.24
CA GLU A 405 -9.39 -16.43 9.93
C GLU A 405 -9.93 -17.26 11.11
N TYR A 406 -9.07 -18.03 11.79
CA TYR A 406 -9.42 -18.77 12.99
C TYR A 406 -8.32 -18.63 14.03
N MET A 407 -8.68 -18.17 15.24
CA MET A 407 -7.75 -17.93 16.33
C MET A 407 -8.34 -18.39 17.66
N PHE A 408 -7.54 -19.00 18.54
CA PHE A 408 -8.02 -19.33 19.88
C PHE A 408 -7.85 -18.14 20.82
N GLY A 409 -8.97 -17.64 21.36
CA GLY A 409 -9.01 -16.61 22.40
C GLY A 409 -9.24 -17.22 23.79
N ILE A 410 -8.88 -16.48 24.83
CA ILE A 410 -9.17 -16.80 26.22
C ILE A 410 -10.00 -15.66 26.82
N SER A 411 -11.16 -15.98 27.38
CA SER A 411 -11.99 -14.99 28.08
C SER A 411 -11.30 -14.49 29.35
N LYS A 412 -11.38 -13.19 29.63
CA LYS A 412 -10.93 -12.55 30.86
C LYS A 412 -11.64 -13.10 32.11
N TYR A 413 -12.84 -13.64 31.93
CA TYR A 413 -13.68 -14.17 33.02
C TYR A 413 -13.44 -15.66 33.32
N THR A 414 -12.45 -16.29 32.66
CA THR A 414 -12.04 -17.64 33.01
C THR A 414 -11.42 -17.69 34.41
N ARG A 415 -11.62 -18.83 35.11
CA ARG A 415 -11.06 -19.03 36.46
C ARG A 415 -9.57 -19.35 36.46
N ASP A 416 -8.99 -19.69 35.31
CA ASP A 416 -7.58 -20.08 35.19
C ASP A 416 -7.00 -19.86 33.77
N PRO A 417 -6.58 -18.63 33.43
CA PRO A 417 -6.03 -18.30 32.11
C PRO A 417 -4.79 -19.13 31.74
N LYS A 418 -3.95 -19.45 32.72
CA LYS A 418 -2.72 -20.24 32.50
C LYS A 418 -3.04 -21.65 32.02
N ARG A 419 -4.06 -22.29 32.61
CA ARG A 419 -4.51 -23.62 32.22
C ARG A 419 -5.21 -23.63 30.86
N CYS A 420 -5.94 -22.56 30.54
CA CYS A 420 -6.45 -22.34 29.19
C CYS A 420 -5.30 -22.29 28.15
N MET A 421 -4.22 -21.59 28.49
CA MET A 421 -3.04 -21.50 27.61
C MET A 421 -2.28 -22.83 27.46
N GLU A 422 -2.22 -23.67 28.51
CA GLU A 422 -1.70 -25.03 28.42
C GLU A 422 -2.51 -25.89 27.42
N ILE A 423 -3.84 -25.75 27.41
CA ILE A 423 -4.73 -26.45 26.46
C ILE A 423 -4.50 -25.97 25.02
N ILE A 424 -4.45 -24.65 24.78
CA ILE A 424 -4.14 -24.09 23.45
C ILE A 424 -2.75 -24.56 22.97
N THR A 425 -1.78 -24.65 23.87
CA THR A 425 -0.45 -25.21 23.57
C THR A 425 -0.55 -26.67 23.15
N MET A 426 -1.36 -27.48 23.82
CA MET A 426 -1.59 -28.89 23.43
C MET A 426 -2.26 -29.00 22.06
N ILE A 427 -3.28 -28.19 21.78
CA ILE A 427 -3.95 -28.15 20.46
C ILE A 427 -2.94 -27.79 19.34
N THR A 428 -1.96 -26.93 19.64
CA THR A 428 -0.96 -26.45 18.68
C THR A 428 0.20 -27.42 18.47
N THR A 429 0.55 -28.23 19.47
CA THR A 429 1.82 -28.99 19.51
C THR A 429 1.66 -30.50 19.60
N ASN A 430 0.51 -31.01 20.02
CA ASN A 430 0.27 -32.43 20.24
C ASN A 430 -0.60 -33.03 19.13
N SER A 431 -0.03 -33.93 18.31
CA SER A 431 -0.74 -34.53 17.18
C SER A 431 -1.93 -35.40 17.61
N GLU A 432 -1.88 -36.07 18.76
CA GLU A 432 -2.99 -36.91 19.24
C GLU A 432 -4.23 -36.07 19.55
N ILE A 433 -4.07 -34.99 20.34
CA ILE A 433 -5.16 -34.05 20.64
C ILE A 433 -5.67 -33.38 19.37
N ARG A 434 -4.74 -32.93 18.51
CA ARG A 434 -5.08 -32.24 17.27
C ARG A 434 -5.94 -33.09 16.33
N ASN A 435 -5.58 -34.37 16.17
CA ASN A 435 -6.30 -35.28 15.29
C ASN A 435 -7.57 -35.85 15.94
N LEU A 436 -7.59 -35.97 17.28
CA LEU A 436 -8.80 -36.30 18.03
C LEU A 436 -9.89 -35.24 17.82
N LEU A 437 -9.53 -33.96 17.90
CA LEU A 437 -10.47 -32.87 17.62
C LEU A 437 -10.93 -32.89 16.17
N GLN A 438 -10.05 -33.16 15.21
CA GLN A 438 -10.39 -33.15 13.78
C GLN A 438 -11.28 -34.31 13.33
N TYR A 439 -10.85 -35.52 13.64
CA TYR A 439 -11.36 -36.76 13.05
C TYR A 439 -12.17 -37.59 14.05
N GLY A 440 -12.21 -37.21 15.33
CA GLY A 440 -12.87 -37.95 16.39
C GLY A 440 -12.01 -39.08 16.96
N VAL A 441 -12.63 -40.15 17.47
CA VAL A 441 -11.93 -41.20 18.22
C VAL A 441 -11.25 -42.21 17.28
N TYR A 442 -9.93 -42.41 17.46
CA TYR A 442 -9.16 -43.43 16.72
C TYR A 442 -9.73 -44.84 16.94
N GLY A 443 -9.88 -45.61 15.86
CA GLY A 443 -10.49 -46.94 15.85
C GLY A 443 -12.02 -46.95 15.87
N TYR A 444 -12.67 -45.80 16.03
CA TYR A 444 -14.13 -45.66 15.91
C TYR A 444 -14.51 -44.77 14.73
N ASN A 445 -14.06 -43.51 14.71
CA ASN A 445 -14.34 -42.55 13.64
C ASN A 445 -13.33 -42.68 12.50
N TYR A 446 -12.05 -42.86 12.82
CA TYR A 446 -10.98 -42.97 11.83
C TYR A 446 -9.90 -43.96 12.25
N ARG A 447 -9.09 -44.40 11.29
CA ARG A 447 -7.81 -45.06 11.52
C ARG A 447 -6.76 -44.51 10.55
N ILE A 448 -5.51 -44.92 10.74
CA ILE A 448 -4.45 -44.65 9.75
C ILE A 448 -4.27 -45.92 8.93
N ASP A 449 -4.39 -45.80 7.61
CA ASP A 449 -4.09 -46.88 6.69
C ASP A 449 -2.57 -47.16 6.71
N PRO A 450 -2.14 -48.39 7.05
CA PRO A 450 -0.71 -48.72 7.14
C PRO A 450 0.02 -48.69 5.79
N ASP A 451 -0.69 -48.85 4.67
CA ASP A 451 -0.10 -48.88 3.33
C ASP A 451 0.10 -47.47 2.77
N THR A 452 -0.88 -46.58 3.02
CA THR A 452 -0.85 -45.20 2.51
C THR A 452 -0.37 -44.19 3.53
N ASN A 453 -0.39 -44.47 4.84
CA ASN A 453 -0.20 -43.50 5.94
C ASN A 453 -1.20 -42.34 5.95
N LYS A 454 -2.38 -42.52 5.34
CA LYS A 454 -3.47 -41.53 5.30
C LYS A 454 -4.58 -41.90 6.28
N VAL A 455 -5.42 -40.93 6.61
CA VAL A 455 -6.65 -41.16 7.38
C VAL A 455 -7.61 -41.99 6.55
N GLU A 456 -8.07 -43.12 7.08
CA GLU A 456 -9.22 -43.86 6.55
C GLU A 456 -10.43 -43.61 7.45
N ARG A 457 -11.52 -43.12 6.85
CA ARG A 457 -12.75 -42.84 7.59
C ARG A 457 -13.57 -44.10 7.82
N LEU A 458 -13.91 -44.37 9.07
CA LEU A 458 -14.71 -45.54 9.46
C LEU A 458 -16.22 -45.22 9.53
N ASN A 459 -16.57 -43.96 9.76
CA ASN A 459 -17.95 -43.46 9.72
C ASN A 459 -18.02 -41.94 9.47
N HIS A 460 -19.25 -41.41 9.41
CA HIS A 460 -19.54 -40.00 9.19
C HIS A 460 -20.26 -39.32 10.37
N GLU A 461 -20.09 -39.83 11.59
CA GLU A 461 -20.81 -39.32 12.77
C GLU A 461 -20.15 -38.08 13.41
N TYR A 462 -18.93 -37.75 13.03
CA TYR A 462 -18.16 -36.63 13.56
C TYR A 462 -17.06 -36.19 12.60
N MET A 463 -16.97 -34.88 12.34
CA MET A 463 -15.83 -34.23 11.70
C MET A 463 -15.83 -32.74 12.03
N MET A 464 -14.64 -32.13 12.07
CA MET A 464 -14.48 -30.69 12.20
C MET A 464 -13.82 -30.08 10.98
N ASN A 465 -13.92 -28.75 10.84
CA ASN A 465 -13.10 -28.00 9.91
C ASN A 465 -11.63 -28.03 10.36
N ILE A 466 -10.73 -28.44 9.46
CA ILE A 466 -9.29 -28.55 9.74
C ILE A 466 -8.65 -27.21 10.10
N PHE A 467 -9.17 -26.08 9.64
CA PHE A 467 -8.64 -24.76 9.97
C PHE A 467 -9.14 -24.25 11.34
N ALA A 468 -10.25 -24.78 11.84
CA ALA A 468 -10.86 -24.43 13.12
C ALA A 468 -10.32 -25.26 14.31
N THR A 469 -9.48 -26.26 14.04
CA THR A 469 -9.03 -27.25 15.04
C THR A 469 -7.57 -27.07 15.48
N GLY A 470 -6.92 -25.97 15.08
CA GLY A 470 -5.54 -25.64 15.41
C GLY A 470 -4.53 -26.13 14.38
N ASN A 471 -3.27 -26.31 14.79
CA ASN A 471 -2.13 -26.48 13.88
C ASN A 471 -2.33 -27.59 12.83
N THR A 472 -2.52 -27.19 11.58
CA THR A 472 -2.80 -28.11 10.45
C THR A 472 -1.58 -28.96 10.09
N PHE A 473 -0.37 -28.46 10.34
CA PHE A 473 0.87 -29.15 9.96
C PHE A 473 1.21 -30.39 10.79
N ILE A 474 0.42 -30.68 11.83
CA ILE A 474 0.52 -31.90 12.64
C ILE A 474 -0.76 -32.76 12.53
N ALA A 475 -1.68 -32.41 11.62
CA ALA A 475 -2.81 -33.24 11.25
C ALA A 475 -2.38 -34.35 10.29
N TYR A 476 -3.08 -35.48 10.31
CA TYR A 476 -2.88 -36.54 9.32
C TYR A 476 -3.53 -36.16 7.99
N PRO A 477 -2.91 -36.46 6.82
CA PRO A 477 -3.52 -36.20 5.52
C PRO A 477 -4.72 -37.13 5.28
N GLU A 478 -5.77 -36.61 4.64
CA GLU A 478 -6.97 -37.38 4.25
C GLU A 478 -6.72 -38.21 2.98
N GLU A 479 -7.65 -39.12 2.66
CA GLU A 479 -7.51 -40.11 1.58
C GLU A 479 -7.16 -39.48 0.22
N ASP A 480 -7.78 -38.34 -0.09
CA ASP A 480 -7.64 -37.57 -1.32
C ASP A 480 -6.45 -36.60 -1.33
N MET A 481 -5.85 -36.32 -0.17
CA MET A 481 -4.70 -35.41 -0.07
C MET A 481 -3.37 -36.09 -0.36
N ASP A 482 -2.41 -35.37 -0.92
CA ASP A 482 -1.02 -35.83 -1.03
C ASP A 482 -0.36 -36.04 0.34
N LEU A 483 0.53 -37.03 0.45
CA LEU A 483 1.25 -37.31 1.70
C LEU A 483 2.19 -36.18 2.12
N ASP A 484 2.72 -35.42 1.17
CA ASP A 484 3.62 -34.30 1.41
C ASP A 484 2.89 -32.95 1.41
N VAL A 485 1.54 -32.92 1.44
CA VAL A 485 0.73 -31.69 1.41
C VAL A 485 1.17 -30.65 2.44
N TRP A 486 1.52 -31.08 3.66
CA TRP A 486 1.98 -30.18 4.72
C TRP A 486 3.41 -29.67 4.51
N GLU A 487 4.29 -30.47 3.91
CA GLU A 487 5.65 -30.03 3.58
C GLU A 487 5.66 -29.07 2.39
N LYS A 488 4.81 -29.33 1.38
CA LYS A 488 4.51 -28.40 0.29
C LYS A 488 3.97 -27.09 0.83
N ALA A 489 2.98 -27.12 1.73
CA ALA A 489 2.41 -25.93 2.35
C ALA A 489 3.42 -25.14 3.20
N LYS A 490 4.28 -25.81 3.98
CA LYS A 490 5.39 -25.16 4.70
C LYS A 490 6.40 -24.51 3.75
N SER A 491 6.70 -25.16 2.63
CA SER A 491 7.59 -24.62 1.59
C SER A 491 6.96 -23.40 0.91
N ALA A 492 5.66 -23.46 0.60
CA ALA A 492 4.89 -22.33 0.07
C ALA A 492 4.89 -21.14 1.05
N ASN A 493 4.66 -21.39 2.35
CA ASN A 493 4.71 -20.35 3.38
C ASN A 493 6.07 -19.63 3.46
N LYS A 494 7.18 -20.35 3.26
CA LYS A 494 8.53 -19.73 3.22
C LYS A 494 8.74 -18.79 2.04
N ASN A 495 8.03 -19.03 0.94
CA ASN A 495 8.12 -18.23 -0.29
C ASN A 495 6.95 -17.25 -0.45
N ALA A 496 6.01 -17.24 0.50
CA ALA A 496 4.82 -16.42 0.48
C ALA A 496 5.18 -14.93 0.61
N ILE A 497 4.51 -14.10 -0.18
CA ILE A 497 4.52 -12.66 0.05
C ILE A 497 3.60 -12.40 1.25
N VAL A 498 4.06 -11.57 2.18
CA VAL A 498 3.27 -11.14 3.32
C VAL A 498 2.79 -9.72 3.05
N SER A 499 1.54 -9.43 3.39
CA SER A 499 0.98 -8.10 3.23
C SER A 499 1.84 -7.07 3.96
N PRO A 500 2.17 -5.94 3.32
CA PRO A 500 2.85 -4.83 3.98
C PRO A 500 2.04 -4.20 5.11
N TYR A 501 0.73 -4.49 5.15
CA TYR A 501 -0.21 -4.04 6.17
C TYR A 501 -0.60 -5.17 7.13
N LEU A 502 0.18 -6.25 7.20
CA LEU A 502 -0.07 -7.32 8.17
C LEU A 502 -0.03 -6.75 9.59
N GLY A 503 -1.11 -6.97 10.35
CA GLY A 503 -1.28 -6.44 11.70
C GLY A 503 -1.44 -4.90 11.75
N PHE A 504 -1.57 -4.23 10.60
CA PHE A 504 -1.92 -2.82 10.56
C PHE A 504 -3.42 -2.69 10.81
N LEU A 505 -3.76 -2.04 11.92
CA LEU A 505 -5.13 -1.70 12.28
C LEU A 505 -5.18 -0.21 12.54
N PHE A 506 -6.21 0.45 12.02
CA PHE A 506 -6.47 1.83 12.38
C PHE A 506 -7.02 1.88 13.82
N GLU A 507 -6.52 2.82 14.62
CA GLU A 507 -7.17 3.21 15.88
C GLU A 507 -8.53 3.86 15.55
N LYS A 508 -9.57 3.03 15.39
CA LYS A 508 -10.90 3.45 14.94
C LYS A 508 -11.53 4.47 15.89
N GLU A 509 -11.35 4.32 17.20
CA GLU A 509 -11.92 5.20 18.24
C GLU A 509 -11.56 6.68 18.06
N LYS A 510 -10.36 6.99 17.55
CA LYS A 510 -9.90 8.38 17.35
C LYS A 510 -10.03 8.88 15.91
N ASN A 511 -10.20 7.98 14.94
CA ASN A 511 -10.03 8.30 13.52
C ASN A 511 -11.16 7.76 12.59
N ALA A 512 -12.28 7.26 13.12
CA ALA A 512 -13.37 6.69 12.32
C ALA A 512 -13.85 7.65 11.22
N ASP A 513 -14.13 8.90 11.55
CA ASP A 513 -14.60 9.92 10.60
C ASP A 513 -13.55 10.25 9.53
N LEU A 514 -12.26 10.26 9.91
CA LEU A 514 -11.14 10.44 8.99
C LEU A 514 -11.06 9.28 7.97
N ILE A 515 -11.17 8.05 8.46
CA ILE A 515 -11.13 6.84 7.63
C ILE A 515 -12.27 6.86 6.62
N GLU A 516 -13.48 7.19 7.07
CA GLU A 516 -14.65 7.27 6.20
C GLU A 516 -14.49 8.38 5.14
N LYS A 517 -14.00 9.56 5.52
CA LYS A 517 -13.67 10.64 4.56
C LYS A 517 -12.62 10.21 3.53
N MET A 518 -11.58 9.50 3.94
CA MET A 518 -10.57 8.96 3.03
C MET A 518 -11.17 7.92 2.06
N LYS A 519 -12.06 7.05 2.53
CA LYS A 519 -12.80 6.10 1.69
C LYS A 519 -13.67 6.81 0.66
N GLN A 520 -14.43 7.83 1.08
CA GLN A 520 -15.29 8.63 0.20
C GLN A 520 -14.48 9.38 -0.87
N LEU A 521 -13.38 10.03 -0.49
CA LEU A 521 -12.47 10.68 -1.44
C LEU A 521 -11.92 9.65 -2.45
N SER A 522 -11.45 8.50 -1.94
CA SER A 522 -10.94 7.42 -2.77
C SER A 522 -11.97 6.96 -3.80
N ASN A 523 -13.21 6.70 -3.37
CA ASN A 523 -14.30 6.28 -4.25
C ASN A 523 -14.59 7.34 -5.33
N SER A 524 -14.68 8.62 -4.94
CA SER A 524 -14.93 9.71 -5.88
C SER A 524 -13.83 9.85 -6.93
N LEU A 525 -12.57 9.77 -6.53
CA LEU A 525 -11.44 9.85 -7.45
C LEU A 525 -11.35 8.61 -8.35
N LEU A 526 -11.66 7.42 -7.81
CA LEU A 526 -11.69 6.19 -8.59
C LEU A 526 -12.75 6.24 -9.70
N GLU A 527 -13.94 6.78 -9.43
CA GLU A 527 -14.98 6.99 -10.44
C GLU A 527 -14.54 7.98 -11.54
N GLN A 528 -13.77 9.02 -11.19
CA GLN A 528 -13.19 9.93 -12.17
C GLN A 528 -12.14 9.23 -13.05
N ILE A 529 -11.27 8.40 -12.46
CA ILE A 529 -10.28 7.59 -13.21
C ILE A 529 -10.99 6.63 -14.16
N LYS A 530 -12.02 5.93 -13.67
CA LYS A 530 -12.84 5.01 -14.48
C LYS A 530 -13.45 5.72 -15.67
N ALA A 531 -13.83 6.99 -15.56
CA ALA A 531 -14.39 7.78 -16.66
C ALA A 531 -13.37 8.21 -17.75
N PHE A 532 -12.06 8.05 -17.53
CA PHE A 532 -11.05 8.44 -18.53
C PHE A 532 -11.10 7.53 -19.78
N LYS A 533 -10.66 8.08 -20.90
CA LYS A 533 -10.36 7.35 -22.13
C LYS A 533 -8.89 6.95 -22.15
N VAL A 534 -8.56 5.88 -22.87
CA VAL A 534 -7.19 5.37 -22.98
C VAL A 534 -6.26 6.40 -23.65
N GLU A 535 -6.80 7.18 -24.58
CA GLU A 535 -6.08 8.16 -25.39
C GLU A 535 -5.97 9.55 -24.75
N ASP A 536 -6.55 9.77 -23.56
CA ASP A 536 -6.49 11.06 -22.88
C ASP A 536 -5.04 11.41 -22.46
N GLU A 537 -4.72 12.71 -22.33
CA GLU A 537 -3.47 13.19 -21.69
C GLU A 537 -3.43 12.81 -20.21
N ARG A 538 -3.14 11.53 -19.96
CA ARG A 538 -3.27 10.85 -18.67
C ARG A 538 -2.57 11.60 -17.55
N LEU A 539 -1.35 12.10 -17.82
CA LEU A 539 -0.54 12.81 -16.82
C LEU A 539 -1.18 14.13 -16.40
N ALA A 540 -1.66 14.95 -17.33
CA ALA A 540 -2.29 16.22 -17.03
C ALA A 540 -3.59 16.08 -16.22
N LYS A 541 -4.37 15.01 -16.47
CA LYS A 541 -5.57 14.70 -15.68
C LYS A 541 -5.22 14.15 -14.29
N ILE A 542 -4.20 13.29 -14.18
CA ILE A 542 -3.71 12.79 -12.88
C ILE A 542 -3.21 13.94 -12.00
N ASP A 543 -2.49 14.91 -12.56
CA ASP A 543 -1.99 16.07 -11.81
C ASP A 543 -3.15 16.90 -11.22
N LYS A 544 -4.25 17.06 -11.96
CA LYS A 544 -5.47 17.71 -11.43
C LYS A 544 -6.10 16.92 -10.28
N LEU A 545 -6.22 15.60 -10.41
CA LEU A 545 -6.76 14.74 -9.35
C LEU A 545 -5.86 14.73 -8.11
N GLN A 546 -4.54 14.78 -8.28
CA GLN A 546 -3.59 14.92 -7.17
C GLN A 546 -3.81 16.23 -6.43
N LYS A 547 -3.97 17.35 -7.14
CA LYS A 547 -4.30 18.63 -6.52
C LYS A 547 -5.60 18.57 -5.72
N THR A 548 -6.67 18.00 -6.29
CA THR A 548 -7.96 17.82 -5.57
C THR A 548 -7.80 17.00 -4.29
N LYS A 549 -6.98 15.95 -4.33
CA LYS A 549 -6.68 15.12 -3.15
C LYS A 549 -5.88 15.91 -2.11
N ASP A 550 -4.88 16.67 -2.51
CA ASP A 550 -4.04 17.45 -1.60
C ASP A 550 -4.86 18.57 -0.92
N ASP A 551 -5.70 19.29 -1.68
CA ASP A 551 -6.62 20.30 -1.13
C ASP A 551 -7.58 19.68 -0.09
N TYR A 552 -8.17 18.52 -0.41
CA TYR A 552 -9.08 17.82 0.52
C TYR A 552 -8.36 17.33 1.78
N MET A 553 -7.15 16.78 1.66
CA MET A 553 -6.38 16.32 2.82
C MET A 553 -5.97 17.48 3.74
N ASN A 554 -5.67 18.65 3.18
CA ASN A 554 -5.40 19.86 3.97
C ASN A 554 -6.65 20.33 4.74
N ASP A 555 -7.82 20.29 4.12
CA ASP A 555 -9.10 20.62 4.79
C ASP A 555 -9.39 19.66 5.95
N VAL A 556 -9.12 18.36 5.75
CA VAL A 556 -9.26 17.32 6.78
C VAL A 556 -8.26 17.52 7.92
N GLU A 557 -7.00 17.83 7.63
CA GLU A 557 -5.98 18.10 8.66
C GLU A 557 -6.35 19.32 9.50
N LYS A 558 -6.84 20.39 8.87
CA LYS A 558 -7.35 21.57 9.57
C LYS A 558 -8.51 21.21 10.51
N TYR A 559 -9.48 20.45 10.02
CA TYR A 559 -10.61 19.97 10.83
C TYR A 559 -10.16 19.16 12.05
N LEU A 560 -9.21 18.23 11.87
CA LEU A 560 -8.68 17.42 12.97
C LEU A 560 -7.96 18.26 14.01
N ASN A 561 -7.20 19.27 13.60
CA ASN A 561 -6.54 20.20 14.51
C ASN A 561 -7.56 21.01 15.32
N ASP A 562 -8.63 21.48 14.69
CA ASP A 562 -9.72 22.19 15.37
C ASP A 562 -10.45 21.28 16.37
N LEU A 563 -10.73 20.03 16.00
CA LEU A 563 -11.36 19.03 16.86
C LEU A 563 -10.47 18.67 18.08
N ASN A 564 -9.18 18.44 17.86
CA ASN A 564 -8.23 18.17 18.94
C ASN A 564 -8.14 19.35 19.92
N ALA A 565 -8.13 20.58 19.42
CA ALA A 565 -8.14 21.78 20.27
C ALA A 565 -9.43 21.92 21.11
N ILE A 566 -10.57 21.41 20.61
CA ILE A 566 -11.82 21.35 21.38
C ILE A 566 -11.74 20.27 22.47
N LYS A 567 -11.20 19.08 22.14
CA LYS A 567 -10.99 17.99 23.10
C LYS A 567 -10.03 18.37 24.23
N ASP A 568 -8.90 18.98 23.91
CA ASP A 568 -7.92 19.45 24.90
C ASP A 568 -8.56 20.46 25.87
N LYS A 569 -9.39 21.38 25.35
CA LYS A 569 -10.16 22.31 26.20
C LYS A 569 -11.18 21.59 27.07
N ALA A 570 -11.87 20.57 26.55
CA ALA A 570 -12.83 19.80 27.34
C ALA A 570 -12.15 19.08 28.51
N GLU A 571 -10.98 18.47 28.28
CA GLU A 571 -10.16 17.83 29.33
C GLU A 571 -9.67 18.85 30.38
N GLU A 572 -9.20 20.03 29.93
CA GLU A 572 -8.80 21.11 30.83
C GLU A 572 -9.94 21.54 31.76
N TYR A 573 -11.17 21.66 31.23
CA TYR A 573 -12.34 22.02 32.02
C TYR A 573 -12.81 20.91 32.96
N LEU A 574 -12.71 19.65 32.56
CA LEU A 574 -12.98 18.50 33.43
C LEU A 574 -12.02 18.48 34.63
N ALA A 575 -10.73 18.74 34.42
CA ALA A 575 -9.76 18.86 35.50
C ALA A 575 -10.12 20.01 36.47
N LYS A 576 -10.49 21.18 35.94
CA LYS A 576 -10.95 22.32 36.76
C LYS A 576 -12.22 22.00 37.57
N ILE A 577 -13.15 21.22 36.99
CA ILE A 577 -14.36 20.77 37.68
C ILE A 577 -13.98 19.82 38.82
N ALA A 578 -13.12 18.83 38.59
CA ALA A 578 -12.67 17.89 39.62
C ALA A 578 -11.95 18.61 40.79
N ASP A 579 -11.11 19.61 40.49
CA ASP A 579 -10.47 20.45 41.50
C ASP A 579 -11.49 21.26 42.30
N ALA A 580 -12.48 21.86 41.62
CA ALA A 580 -13.55 22.63 42.26
C ALA A 580 -14.47 21.75 43.14
N GLU A 581 -14.74 20.51 42.72
CA GLU A 581 -15.48 19.52 43.51
C GLU A 581 -14.71 19.14 44.78
N ASN A 582 -13.40 18.89 44.66
CA ASN A 582 -12.52 18.62 45.80
C ASN A 582 -12.44 19.82 46.77
N GLU A 583 -12.35 21.05 46.25
CA GLU A 583 -12.38 22.26 47.07
C GLU A 583 -13.71 22.45 47.80
N LEU A 584 -14.83 21.94 47.30
CA LEU A 584 -16.17 22.07 47.90
C LEU A 584 -16.38 21.15 49.11
N VAL A 585 -15.65 20.02 49.19
CA VAL A 585 -15.73 19.02 50.27
C VAL A 585 -15.64 19.64 51.68
N PRO A 586 -14.60 20.41 52.05
CA PRO A 586 -14.47 20.96 53.40
C PRO A 586 -15.61 21.93 53.76
N TYR A 587 -16.15 22.67 52.79
CA TYR A 587 -17.28 23.58 53.02
C TYR A 587 -18.60 22.82 53.21
N THR A 588 -18.76 21.71 52.50
CA THR A 588 -19.90 20.79 52.66
C THR A 588 -19.90 20.16 54.05
N GLU A 589 -18.73 19.73 54.53
CA GLU A 589 -18.55 19.20 55.88
C GLU A 589 -18.80 20.26 56.96
N ALA A 590 -18.26 21.47 56.78
CA ALA A 590 -18.48 22.59 57.69
C ALA A 590 -19.97 22.98 57.78
N LEU A 591 -20.66 23.03 56.65
CA LEU A 591 -22.10 23.31 56.60
C LEU A 591 -22.92 22.20 57.29
N SER A 592 -22.57 20.94 57.08
CA SER A 592 -23.22 19.80 57.72
C SER A 592 -23.01 19.81 59.24
N ALA A 593 -21.78 20.08 59.70
CA ALA A 593 -21.46 20.22 61.12
C ALA A 593 -22.22 21.38 61.77
N ALA A 594 -22.29 22.54 61.12
CA ALA A 594 -23.06 23.69 61.60
C ALA A 594 -24.57 23.38 61.70
N LYS A 595 -25.14 22.67 60.70
CA LYS A 595 -26.54 22.19 60.73
C LYS A 595 -26.77 21.22 61.89
N ALA A 596 -25.85 20.28 62.10
CA ALA A 596 -25.93 19.32 63.19
C ALA A 596 -25.85 19.98 64.58
N ALA A 597 -25.07 21.06 64.73
CA ALA A 597 -24.97 21.81 65.97
C ALA A 597 -26.26 22.55 66.35
N VAL A 598 -27.03 23.04 65.35
CA VAL A 598 -28.30 23.75 65.58
C VAL A 598 -29.49 22.78 65.79
N ALA A 599 -29.42 21.57 65.21
CA ALA A 599 -30.54 20.61 65.20
C ALA A 599 -31.12 20.20 66.58
N PRO A 600 -30.31 19.97 67.65
CA PRO A 600 -30.83 19.62 68.97
C PRO A 600 -31.73 20.73 69.54
N TYR A 601 -31.31 21.99 69.41
CA TYR A 601 -32.05 23.15 69.88
C TYR A 601 -33.39 23.30 69.15
N ASP A 602 -33.39 23.09 67.82
CA ASP A 602 -34.62 23.17 67.02
C ASP A 602 -35.61 22.04 67.37
N LYS A 603 -35.08 20.84 67.66
CA LYS A 603 -35.87 19.71 68.11
C LYS A 603 -36.50 19.97 69.48
N GLU A 604 -35.74 20.50 70.42
CA GLU A 604 -36.21 20.80 71.77
C GLU A 604 -37.23 21.95 71.78
N ILE A 605 -36.96 23.03 71.03
CA ILE A 605 -37.93 24.11 70.81
C ILE A 605 -39.22 23.56 70.21
N LYS A 606 -39.14 22.66 69.22
CA LYS A 606 -40.33 22.03 68.63
C LYS A 606 -41.11 21.19 69.65
N GLN A 607 -40.43 20.36 70.43
CA GLN A 607 -41.05 19.54 71.48
C GLN A 607 -41.75 20.40 72.54
N LEU A 608 -41.11 21.47 73.00
CA LEU A 608 -41.71 22.41 73.96
C LEU A 608 -42.94 23.11 73.37
N ASN A 609 -42.90 23.50 72.08
CA ASN A 609 -44.06 24.06 71.39
C ASN A 609 -45.22 23.05 71.24
N ASP A 610 -44.92 21.78 70.95
CA ASP A 610 -45.90 20.71 70.86
C ASP A 610 -46.54 20.41 72.23
N GLN A 611 -45.74 20.45 73.30
CA GLN A 611 -46.21 20.34 74.68
C GLN A 611 -47.12 21.51 75.06
N ILE A 612 -46.71 22.75 74.77
CA ILE A 612 -47.54 23.95 74.99
C ILE A 612 -48.88 23.79 74.27
N THR A 613 -48.86 23.32 73.02
CA THR A 613 -50.07 23.09 72.23
C THR A 613 -50.98 22.04 72.87
N SER A 614 -50.40 20.96 73.41
CA SER A 614 -51.13 19.91 74.10
C SER A 614 -51.73 20.38 75.43
N LEU A 615 -50.96 21.13 76.22
CA LEU A 615 -51.41 21.74 77.48
C LEU A 615 -52.55 22.75 77.24
N LYS A 616 -52.44 23.58 76.19
CA LYS A 616 -53.53 24.50 75.79
C LYS A 616 -54.82 23.75 75.47
N LYS A 617 -54.74 22.61 74.77
CA LYS A 617 -55.90 21.74 74.50
C LYS A 617 -56.48 21.12 75.77
N LEU A 618 -55.65 20.69 76.72
CA LEU A 618 -56.11 20.15 78.01
C LEU A 618 -56.84 21.22 78.83
N ILE A 619 -56.30 22.44 78.90
CA ILE A 619 -56.95 23.59 79.54
C ILE A 619 -58.33 23.85 78.90
N ASP A 620 -58.41 23.87 77.58
CA ASP A 620 -59.67 24.11 76.86
C ASP A 620 -60.70 23.00 77.07
N ASN A 621 -60.25 21.75 77.27
CA ASN A 621 -61.12 20.62 77.57
C ASN A 621 -61.62 20.63 79.03
N GLU A 622 -60.74 20.93 79.99
CA GLU A 622 -61.10 21.03 81.41
C GLU A 622 -62.07 22.20 81.66
N LYS A 623 -61.87 23.33 80.97
CA LYS A 623 -62.81 24.46 80.96
C LYS A 623 -64.19 24.12 80.40
N LYS A 624 -64.32 23.02 79.63
CA LYS A 624 -65.59 22.54 79.06
C LYS A 624 -66.28 21.49 79.94
N VAL A 625 -65.67 21.05 81.04
CA VAL A 625 -66.28 20.11 81.99
C VAL A 625 -67.54 20.75 82.60
N LYS A 626 -68.65 20.00 82.56
CA LYS A 626 -69.97 20.43 83.05
C LYS A 626 -70.54 19.39 84.02
N PRO A 627 -71.43 19.79 84.94
CA PRO A 627 -72.09 18.86 85.86
C PRO A 627 -72.83 17.74 85.13
N THR A 628 -72.78 16.52 85.66
CA THR A 628 -73.54 15.36 85.11
C THR A 628 -74.52 14.83 86.16
N GLU A 629 -75.54 14.07 85.75
CA GLU A 629 -76.56 13.51 86.66
C GLU A 629 -75.96 12.65 87.79
N SER A 630 -74.78 12.06 87.58
CA SER A 630 -74.05 11.26 88.58
C SER A 630 -73.13 12.08 89.50
N ASN A 631 -72.79 13.32 89.15
CA ASN A 631 -72.01 14.24 89.99
C ASN A 631 -72.39 15.72 89.72
N PRO A 632 -73.38 16.28 90.45
CA PRO A 632 -73.91 17.62 90.21
C PRO A 632 -72.99 18.79 90.63
N ASN A 633 -71.96 18.51 91.43
CA ASN A 633 -71.00 19.51 91.93
C ASN A 633 -69.68 19.51 91.13
N LEU A 634 -69.64 18.84 89.98
CA LEU A 634 -68.47 18.78 89.12
C LEU A 634 -68.23 20.18 88.48
N ALA A 635 -67.19 20.87 88.91
CA ALA A 635 -66.72 22.13 88.36
C ALA A 635 -65.30 21.95 87.77
N PRO A 636 -64.89 22.76 86.77
CA PRO A 636 -63.53 22.73 86.25
C PRO A 636 -62.50 22.83 87.38
N ASP A 637 -61.50 21.96 87.34
CA ASP A 637 -60.45 21.93 88.35
C ASP A 637 -59.48 23.11 88.13
N GLN A 638 -59.74 24.23 88.81
CA GLN A 638 -58.99 25.46 88.64
C GLN A 638 -57.51 25.30 89.03
N GLU A 639 -57.22 24.45 90.02
CA GLU A 639 -55.85 24.17 90.46
C GLU A 639 -55.05 23.46 89.35
N LYS A 640 -55.70 22.57 88.57
CA LYS A 640 -55.09 21.96 87.38
C LYS A 640 -54.89 22.95 86.24
N ILE A 641 -55.86 23.82 85.98
CA ILE A 641 -55.76 24.85 84.92
C ILE A 641 -54.60 25.79 85.22
N ASP A 642 -54.51 26.30 86.44
CA ASP A 642 -53.45 27.20 86.88
C ASP A 642 -52.08 26.49 86.83
N GLY A 643 -52.04 25.20 87.21
CA GLY A 643 -50.86 24.36 87.07
C GLY A 643 -50.36 24.20 85.63
N TRP A 644 -51.26 23.92 84.68
CA TRP A 644 -50.89 23.82 83.26
C TRP A 644 -50.53 25.17 82.65
N GLN A 645 -51.17 26.28 83.08
CA GLN A 645 -50.81 27.63 82.63
C GLN A 645 -49.40 28.02 83.08
N LYS A 646 -49.04 27.72 84.33
CA LYS A 646 -47.68 27.91 84.81
C LYS A 646 -46.66 27.08 84.01
N GLN A 647 -47.00 25.83 83.69
CA GLN A 647 -46.13 24.97 82.88
C GLN A 647 -45.98 25.47 81.43
N ILE A 648 -46.99 26.14 80.87
CA ILE A 648 -46.86 26.84 79.59
C ILE A 648 -45.90 28.02 79.71
N GLU A 649 -46.01 28.84 80.76
CA GLU A 649 -45.09 29.97 80.98
C GLU A 649 -43.64 29.51 81.15
N ASP A 650 -43.42 28.43 81.92
CA ASP A 650 -42.10 27.82 82.11
C ASP A 650 -41.54 27.29 80.78
N ASN A 651 -42.35 26.59 79.97
CA ASN A 651 -41.94 26.12 78.64
C ASN A 651 -41.66 27.28 77.66
N GLU A 652 -42.44 28.37 77.72
CA GLU A 652 -42.22 29.56 76.89
C GLU A 652 -40.92 30.29 77.27
N LEU A 653 -40.56 30.29 78.57
CA LEU A 653 -39.29 30.82 79.06
C LEU A 653 -38.11 29.96 78.58
N GLU A 654 -38.25 28.63 78.66
CA GLU A 654 -37.23 27.69 78.19
C GLU A 654 -37.01 27.80 76.68
N ILE A 655 -38.07 27.95 75.88
CA ILE A 655 -37.95 28.23 74.44
C ILE A 655 -37.14 29.51 74.18
N ARG A 656 -37.30 30.58 74.98
CA ARG A 656 -36.49 31.80 74.82
C ARG A 656 -35.02 31.55 75.15
N ALA A 657 -34.73 30.75 76.18
CA ALA A 657 -33.36 30.37 76.52
C ALA A 657 -32.71 29.55 75.38
N GLN A 658 -33.40 28.52 74.90
CA GLN A 658 -32.93 27.66 73.80
C GLN A 658 -32.72 28.45 72.49
N ARG A 659 -33.60 29.40 72.19
CA ARG A 659 -33.40 30.34 71.06
C ARG A 659 -32.16 31.20 71.24
N GLY A 660 -31.91 31.70 72.45
CA GLY A 660 -30.69 32.44 72.80
C GLY A 660 -29.43 31.61 72.62
N TYR A 661 -29.43 30.35 73.06
CA TYR A 661 -28.30 29.42 72.88
C TYR A 661 -28.06 29.10 71.40
N SER A 662 -29.13 28.97 70.59
CA SER A 662 -29.00 28.70 69.15
C SER A 662 -28.53 29.91 68.31
N TYR A 663 -28.60 31.14 68.84
CA TYR A 663 -28.40 32.36 68.05
C TYR A 663 -26.99 32.47 67.47
N GLU A 664 -25.94 32.23 68.27
CA GLU A 664 -24.55 32.30 67.79
C GLU A 664 -24.22 31.13 66.84
N LEU A 665 -24.77 29.93 67.10
CA LEU A 665 -24.61 28.78 66.20
C LEU A 665 -25.28 29.01 64.84
N ARG A 666 -26.41 29.73 64.81
CA ARG A 666 -27.10 30.10 63.57
C ARG A 666 -26.30 31.09 62.74
N LYS A 667 -25.56 31.99 63.37
CA LYS A 667 -24.66 32.92 62.66
C LYS A 667 -23.50 32.18 61.99
N GLU A 668 -22.94 31.18 62.65
CA GLU A 668 -21.92 30.30 62.05
C GLU A 668 -22.51 29.42 60.93
N LEU A 669 -23.76 28.96 61.08
CA LEU A 669 -24.49 28.25 60.03
C LEU A 669 -24.71 29.14 58.79
N ASP A 670 -25.15 30.39 58.97
CA ASP A 670 -25.36 31.34 57.86
C ASP A 670 -24.05 31.65 57.14
N LYS A 671 -22.94 31.75 57.88
CA LYS A 671 -21.60 31.96 57.31
C LYS A 671 -21.14 30.72 56.51
N ALA A 672 -21.27 29.53 57.08
CA ALA A 672 -20.92 28.28 56.39
C ALA A 672 -21.77 28.06 55.13
N GLN A 673 -23.05 28.44 55.18
CA GLN A 673 -23.95 28.37 54.02
C GLN A 673 -23.51 29.35 52.92
N ALA A 674 -23.15 30.59 53.27
CA ALA A 674 -22.66 31.57 52.30
C ALA A 674 -21.34 31.16 51.63
N GLU A 675 -20.41 30.57 52.39
CA GLU A 675 -19.13 30.07 51.86
C GLU A 675 -19.34 28.87 50.93
N TYR A 676 -20.23 27.93 51.31
CA TYR A 676 -20.64 26.82 50.46
C TYR A 676 -21.31 27.31 49.16
N ASP A 677 -22.27 28.23 49.25
CA ASP A 677 -23.02 28.73 48.08
C ASP A 677 -22.09 29.43 47.08
N ALA A 678 -21.08 30.16 47.57
CA ALA A 678 -20.09 30.82 46.71
C ALA A 678 -19.22 29.82 45.93
N LYS A 679 -18.75 28.75 46.59
CA LYS A 679 -17.94 27.70 45.96
C LYS A 679 -18.77 26.83 45.02
N ASN A 680 -19.98 26.47 45.43
CA ASN A 680 -20.91 25.68 44.61
C ASN A 680 -21.33 26.43 43.34
N LYS A 681 -21.46 27.77 43.40
CA LYS A 681 -21.70 28.59 42.22
C LYS A 681 -20.53 28.55 41.23
N ALA A 682 -19.29 28.66 41.70
CA ALA A 682 -18.11 28.56 40.82
C ALA A 682 -18.02 27.19 40.12
N LEU A 683 -18.35 26.10 40.83
CA LEU A 683 -18.47 24.77 40.24
C LEU A 683 -19.57 24.71 39.17
N THR A 684 -20.74 25.28 39.45
CA THR A 684 -21.87 25.31 38.50
C THR A 684 -21.53 26.10 37.23
N ASP A 685 -20.80 27.22 37.36
CA ASP A 685 -20.35 28.04 36.24
C ASP A 685 -19.34 27.27 35.35
N LEU A 686 -18.38 26.54 35.96
CA LEU A 686 -17.45 25.65 35.22
C LEU A 686 -18.18 24.51 34.50
N GLN A 687 -19.15 23.88 35.15
CA GLN A 687 -19.98 22.83 34.54
C GLN A 687 -20.80 23.35 33.35
N ALA A 688 -21.26 24.61 33.40
CA ALA A 688 -21.96 25.24 32.29
C ALA A 688 -21.04 25.52 31.10
N GLU A 689 -19.81 25.99 31.35
CA GLU A 689 -18.80 26.20 30.30
C GLU A 689 -18.38 24.88 29.65
N TYR A 690 -18.14 23.82 30.44
CA TYR A 690 -17.88 22.48 29.93
C TYR A 690 -19.02 21.96 29.03
N LYS A 691 -20.28 22.16 29.45
CA LYS A 691 -21.44 21.77 28.64
C LYS A 691 -21.51 22.50 27.30
N ALA A 692 -21.11 23.77 27.26
CA ALA A 692 -21.04 24.54 26.01
C ALA A 692 -19.92 24.03 25.07
N ILE A 693 -18.76 23.64 25.63
CA ILE A 693 -17.67 23.03 24.86
C ILE A 693 -18.10 21.67 24.28
N LYS A 694 -18.81 20.85 25.08
CA LYS A 694 -19.34 19.56 24.62
C LYS A 694 -20.38 19.70 23.50
N LEU A 695 -21.20 20.76 23.54
CA LEU A 695 -22.10 21.09 22.43
C LEU A 695 -21.35 21.46 21.15
N LEU A 696 -20.20 22.13 21.25
CA LEU A 696 -19.34 22.42 20.08
C LEU A 696 -18.67 21.16 19.52
N ASP A 697 -18.34 20.17 20.36
CA ASP A 697 -17.88 18.83 19.94
C ASP A 697 -18.99 18.07 19.20
N GLU A 698 -20.24 18.22 19.64
CA GLU A 698 -21.43 17.66 18.97
C GLU A 698 -21.80 18.42 17.66
N GLU A 699 -21.70 19.75 17.62
CA GLU A 699 -21.91 20.60 16.42
C GLU A 699 -20.76 20.49 15.40
N GLY A 700 -19.55 20.12 15.84
CA GLY A 700 -18.43 19.75 14.99
C GLY A 700 -18.76 18.60 14.03
N LYS A 701 -19.75 17.75 14.38
CA LYS A 701 -20.33 16.70 13.54
C LYS A 701 -21.37 17.24 12.55
N GLU A 702 -21.99 18.39 12.81
CA GLU A 702 -22.87 19.07 11.84
C GLU A 702 -22.06 19.87 10.80
N THR A 703 -20.87 20.38 11.16
CA THR A 703 -19.94 21.00 10.20
C THR A 703 -19.38 19.99 9.19
N GLU A 704 -19.34 18.71 9.54
CA GLU A 704 -19.04 17.60 8.64
C GLU A 704 -20.15 17.37 7.58
N ILE A 705 -21.42 17.50 7.97
CA ILE A 705 -22.55 17.54 7.03
C ILE A 705 -22.41 18.77 6.12
N ALA A 706 -21.97 19.92 6.65
CA ALA A 706 -21.74 21.13 5.87
C ALA A 706 -20.55 21.03 4.89
N LEU A 707 -19.46 20.33 5.25
CA LEU A 707 -18.31 20.05 4.36
C LEU A 707 -18.65 19.03 3.27
N SER A 708 -19.41 17.97 3.58
CA SER A 708 -19.93 17.04 2.56
C SER A 708 -20.97 17.73 1.66
N THR A 709 -21.78 18.62 2.22
CA THR A 709 -22.73 19.46 1.48
C THR A 709 -22.01 20.52 0.65
N ALA A 710 -20.90 21.11 1.12
CA ALA A 710 -20.08 22.06 0.38
C ALA A 710 -19.30 21.36 -0.75
N TYR A 711 -18.84 20.12 -0.55
CA TYR A 711 -18.28 19.27 -1.59
C TYR A 711 -19.33 18.93 -2.67
N ASN A 712 -20.53 18.53 -2.26
CA ASN A 712 -21.65 18.28 -3.17
C ASN A 712 -22.19 19.56 -3.84
N ALA A 713 -22.09 20.72 -3.18
CA ALA A 713 -22.43 22.03 -3.75
C ALA A 713 -21.35 22.52 -4.73
N ARG A 714 -20.06 22.24 -4.47
CA ARG A 714 -18.96 22.44 -5.44
C ARG A 714 -19.14 21.56 -6.68
N LYS A 715 -19.63 20.33 -6.52
CA LYS A 715 -20.06 19.45 -7.63
C LYS A 715 -21.22 20.06 -8.43
N SER A 716 -22.22 20.66 -7.79
CA SER A 716 -23.35 21.32 -8.47
C SER A 716 -22.98 22.65 -9.16
N ASN A 717 -22.08 23.44 -8.59
CA ASN A 717 -21.53 24.63 -9.25
C ASN A 717 -20.63 24.27 -10.45
N SER A 718 -19.89 23.16 -10.37
CA SER A 718 -19.19 22.59 -11.52
C SER A 718 -20.15 22.20 -12.63
N GLU A 719 -21.33 21.65 -12.34
CA GLU A 719 -22.35 21.30 -13.34
C GLU A 719 -23.01 22.53 -13.99
N SER A 720 -23.13 23.65 -13.28
CA SER A 720 -23.60 24.94 -13.83
C SER A 720 -22.59 25.54 -14.83
N PHE A 721 -21.30 25.54 -14.47
CA PHE A 721 -20.23 25.97 -15.38
C PHE A 721 -20.02 24.98 -16.54
N GLN A 722 -20.17 23.68 -16.29
CA GLN A 722 -20.11 22.65 -17.33
C GLN A 722 -21.28 22.81 -18.32
N LYS A 723 -22.49 23.08 -17.84
CA LYS A 723 -23.65 23.34 -18.71
C LYS A 723 -23.48 24.61 -19.54
N GLN A 724 -22.93 25.67 -18.95
CA GLN A 724 -22.66 26.93 -19.67
C GLN A 724 -21.49 26.78 -20.66
N ALA A 725 -20.48 25.97 -20.34
CA ALA A 725 -19.43 25.54 -21.25
C ALA A 725 -19.95 24.60 -22.35
N ASP A 726 -20.87 23.68 -22.05
CA ASP A 726 -21.47 22.74 -23.00
C ASP A 726 -22.46 23.44 -23.94
N ASP A 727 -23.19 24.45 -23.46
CA ASP A 727 -24.07 25.28 -24.29
C ASP A 727 -23.25 26.24 -25.18
N THR A 728 -22.11 26.72 -24.68
CA THR A 728 -21.13 27.48 -25.47
C THR A 728 -20.41 26.57 -26.47
N GLN A 729 -20.05 25.35 -26.09
CA GLN A 729 -19.47 24.33 -26.96
C GLN A 729 -20.46 23.92 -28.05
N LYS A 730 -21.75 23.76 -27.74
CA LYS A 730 -22.79 23.52 -28.76
C LYS A 730 -22.96 24.69 -29.72
N ALA A 731 -22.82 25.93 -29.25
CA ALA A 731 -22.85 27.11 -30.11
C ALA A 731 -21.60 27.21 -31.01
N ILE A 732 -20.44 26.81 -30.47
CA ILE A 732 -19.17 26.67 -31.20
C ILE A 732 -19.28 25.56 -32.26
N ASP A 733 -19.79 24.38 -31.90
CA ASP A 733 -19.99 23.25 -32.79
C ASP A 733 -20.96 23.60 -33.94
N ALA A 734 -22.03 24.36 -33.66
CA ALA A 734 -22.97 24.82 -34.68
C ALA A 734 -22.36 25.81 -35.69
N LEU A 735 -21.27 26.50 -35.34
CA LEU A 735 -20.53 27.41 -36.22
C LEU A 735 -19.42 26.68 -37.02
N ILE A 736 -18.85 25.60 -36.47
CA ILE A 736 -17.72 24.85 -37.06
C ILE A 736 -18.18 23.78 -38.07
N VAL A 737 -19.33 23.12 -37.83
CA VAL A 737 -19.79 21.94 -38.59
C VAL A 737 -19.85 22.11 -40.13
N PRO A 738 -20.22 23.26 -40.72
CA PRO A 738 -20.28 23.39 -42.18
C PRO A 738 -18.92 23.40 -42.88
N GLU A 739 -17.85 23.90 -42.26
CA GLU A 739 -16.51 23.93 -42.86
C GLU A 739 -15.77 22.59 -42.67
N GLN A 740 -16.10 21.83 -41.62
CA GLN A 740 -15.46 20.56 -41.30
C GLN A 740 -15.77 19.45 -42.32
N SER A 741 -16.99 19.40 -42.87
CA SER A 741 -17.38 18.41 -43.89
C SER A 741 -16.60 18.53 -45.20
N GLU A 742 -16.18 19.75 -45.58
CA GLU A 742 -15.39 20.00 -46.80
C GLU A 742 -13.89 19.69 -46.56
N LEU A 743 -13.41 19.94 -45.34
CA LEU A 743 -12.06 19.60 -44.89
C LEU A 743 -11.85 18.08 -44.78
N ASP A 744 -12.81 17.35 -44.21
CA ASP A 744 -12.76 15.89 -44.04
C ASP A 744 -12.76 15.16 -45.39
N SER A 745 -13.53 15.66 -46.37
CA SER A 745 -13.54 15.10 -47.74
C SER A 745 -12.19 15.26 -48.44
N ARG A 746 -11.50 16.37 -48.20
CA ARG A 746 -10.18 16.65 -48.80
C ARG A 746 -9.06 15.88 -48.12
N TYR A 747 -9.16 15.68 -46.81
CA TYR A 747 -8.27 14.82 -46.03
C TYR A 747 -8.36 13.36 -46.49
N ALA A 748 -9.58 12.82 -46.59
CA ALA A 748 -9.83 11.46 -47.08
C ALA A 748 -9.32 11.23 -48.51
N ALA A 749 -9.41 12.23 -49.39
CA ALA A 749 -8.88 12.15 -50.75
C ALA A 749 -7.34 12.09 -50.79
N LEU A 750 -6.66 12.83 -49.91
CA LEU A 750 -5.19 12.79 -49.79
C LEU A 750 -4.70 11.47 -49.19
N GLU A 751 -5.37 10.94 -48.16
CA GLU A 751 -5.05 9.62 -47.59
C GLU A 751 -5.24 8.49 -48.61
N ALA A 752 -6.34 8.51 -49.37
CA ALA A 752 -6.58 7.53 -50.43
C ALA A 752 -5.48 7.56 -51.49
N THR A 753 -5.02 8.77 -51.87
CA THR A 753 -3.92 8.95 -52.83
C THR A 753 -2.58 8.43 -52.28
N ILE A 754 -2.27 8.70 -51.00
CA ILE A 754 -1.06 8.20 -50.35
C ILE A 754 -1.08 6.67 -50.31
N SER A 755 -2.22 6.07 -49.94
CA SER A 755 -2.37 4.62 -49.84
C SER A 755 -2.19 3.93 -51.20
N GLU A 756 -2.91 4.40 -52.23
CA GLU A 756 -2.85 3.84 -53.59
C GLU A 756 -1.42 3.87 -54.17
N TYR A 757 -0.73 5.00 -54.06
CA TYR A 757 0.61 5.15 -54.62
C TYR A 757 1.69 4.46 -53.77
N THR A 758 1.44 4.24 -52.47
CA THR A 758 2.31 3.43 -51.62
C THR A 758 2.24 1.95 -51.99
N GLU A 759 1.04 1.44 -52.30
CA GLU A 759 0.88 0.06 -52.81
C GLU A 759 1.58 -0.13 -54.17
N LYS A 760 1.42 0.82 -55.10
CA LYS A 760 2.13 0.80 -56.39
C LYS A 760 3.66 0.86 -56.22
N LEU A 761 4.14 1.70 -55.31
CA LEU A 761 5.56 1.79 -54.97
C LEU A 761 6.10 0.46 -54.42
N ASN A 762 5.35 -0.19 -53.52
CA ASN A 762 5.74 -1.48 -52.95
C ASN A 762 5.77 -2.60 -54.00
N ALA A 763 4.82 -2.61 -54.94
CA ALA A 763 4.79 -3.56 -56.04
C ALA A 763 6.01 -3.40 -56.97
N VAL A 764 6.35 -2.17 -57.37
CA VAL A 764 7.52 -1.91 -58.23
C VAL A 764 8.84 -2.19 -57.49
N ASN A 765 8.94 -1.88 -56.20
CA ASN A 765 10.13 -2.22 -55.41
C ASN A 765 10.36 -3.73 -55.30
N LYS A 766 9.28 -4.52 -55.30
CA LYS A 766 9.37 -5.97 -55.35
C LYS A 766 9.90 -6.46 -56.71
N GLU A 767 9.41 -5.90 -57.82
CA GLU A 767 9.94 -6.20 -59.17
C GLU A 767 11.42 -5.83 -59.31
N ILE A 768 11.84 -4.68 -58.77
CA ILE A 768 13.26 -4.26 -58.73
C ILE A 768 14.09 -5.28 -57.93
N SER A 769 13.57 -5.76 -56.80
CA SER A 769 14.25 -6.76 -55.97
C SER A 769 14.47 -8.07 -56.74
N ASP A 770 13.46 -8.55 -57.46
CA ASP A 770 13.55 -9.79 -58.24
C ASP A 770 14.54 -9.65 -59.41
N LEU A 771 14.52 -8.52 -60.13
CA LEU A 771 15.49 -8.20 -61.18
C LEU A 771 16.93 -8.03 -60.65
N ASN A 772 17.10 -7.54 -59.42
CA ASN A 772 18.41 -7.46 -58.76
C ASN A 772 18.98 -8.84 -58.41
N VAL A 773 18.12 -9.84 -58.15
CA VAL A 773 18.57 -11.23 -57.96
C VAL A 773 19.03 -11.82 -59.28
N GLU A 774 18.31 -11.55 -60.38
CA GLU A 774 18.66 -12.03 -61.73
C GLU A 774 19.91 -11.35 -62.32
N SER A 775 20.22 -10.11 -61.95
CA SER A 775 21.42 -9.39 -62.43
C SER A 775 22.73 -9.78 -61.72
N LYS A 776 22.65 -10.57 -60.64
CA LYS A 776 23.80 -10.97 -59.81
C LYS A 776 24.95 -11.66 -60.58
N PRO A 777 24.72 -12.59 -61.53
CA PRO A 777 25.79 -13.20 -62.33
C PRO A 777 26.49 -12.19 -63.26
N TYR A 778 25.78 -11.17 -63.74
CA TYR A 778 26.31 -10.12 -64.61
C TYR A 778 27.15 -9.11 -63.83
N ASN A 779 26.73 -8.76 -62.61
CA ASN A 779 27.50 -7.92 -61.69
C ASN A 779 28.85 -8.56 -61.31
N ASP A 780 28.87 -9.87 -61.06
CA ASP A 780 30.12 -10.60 -60.75
C ASP A 780 31.07 -10.62 -61.97
N ALA A 781 30.52 -10.75 -63.19
CA ALA A 781 31.30 -10.69 -64.43
C ALA A 781 31.88 -9.29 -64.74
N ILE A 782 31.11 -8.21 -64.53
CA ILE A 782 31.57 -6.82 -64.68
C ILE A 782 32.69 -6.52 -63.68
N LYS A 783 32.54 -6.98 -62.44
CA LYS A 783 33.53 -6.75 -61.37
C LYS A 783 34.88 -7.42 -61.69
N GLN A 784 34.86 -8.62 -62.27
CA GLN A 784 36.07 -9.32 -62.68
C GLN A 784 36.72 -8.67 -63.91
N ALA A 785 35.93 -8.27 -64.92
CA ALA A 785 36.43 -7.55 -66.09
C ALA A 785 37.03 -6.17 -65.76
N GLY A 786 36.45 -5.45 -64.78
CA GLY A 786 36.95 -4.16 -64.33
C GLY A 786 38.30 -4.24 -63.59
N LEU A 787 38.50 -5.29 -62.78
CA LEU A 787 39.77 -5.54 -62.10
C LEU A 787 40.91 -5.85 -63.10
N ASP A 788 40.63 -6.65 -64.13
CA ASP A 788 41.62 -7.00 -65.16
C ASP A 788 42.00 -5.82 -66.06
N LEU A 789 41.06 -4.89 -66.30
CA LEU A 789 41.29 -3.66 -67.06
C LEU A 789 42.19 -2.67 -66.32
N GLU A 790 41.96 -2.45 -65.02
CA GLU A 790 42.82 -1.57 -64.21
C GLU A 790 44.26 -2.11 -64.10
N ALA A 791 44.42 -3.43 -63.96
CA ALA A 791 45.73 -4.06 -64.00
C ALA A 791 46.46 -3.83 -65.35
N ALA A 792 45.72 -3.80 -66.47
CA ALA A 792 46.29 -3.51 -67.79
C ALA A 792 46.68 -2.03 -67.96
N LYS A 793 45.87 -1.09 -67.44
CA LYS A 793 46.18 0.35 -67.44
C LYS A 793 47.46 0.67 -66.67
N GLU A 794 47.65 0.07 -65.49
CA GLU A 794 48.86 0.30 -64.69
C GLU A 794 50.11 -0.22 -65.42
N LYS A 795 50.01 -1.36 -66.10
CA LYS A 795 51.13 -1.91 -66.90
C LYS A 795 51.48 -1.03 -68.10
N VAL A 796 50.51 -0.37 -68.72
CA VAL A 796 50.75 0.64 -69.77
C VAL A 796 51.48 1.85 -69.20
N LYS A 797 51.11 2.31 -68.00
CA LYS A 797 51.76 3.44 -67.33
C LYS A 797 53.21 3.11 -66.96
N GLU A 798 53.47 1.95 -66.36
CA GLU A 798 54.83 1.50 -66.02
C GLU A 798 55.74 1.44 -67.27
N THR A 799 55.25 0.85 -68.36
CA THR A 799 56.04 0.72 -69.60
C THR A 799 56.21 2.04 -70.35
N LEU A 800 55.24 2.96 -70.24
CA LEU A 800 55.35 4.32 -70.80
C LEU A 800 56.40 5.15 -70.06
N GLU A 801 56.42 5.07 -68.74
CA GLU A 801 57.40 5.78 -67.91
C GLU A 801 58.82 5.34 -68.29
N ALA A 802 59.09 4.03 -68.35
CA ALA A 802 60.38 3.48 -68.79
C ALA A 802 60.77 3.97 -70.19
N TYR A 803 59.88 3.84 -71.18
CA TYR A 803 60.16 4.30 -72.54
C TYR A 803 60.39 5.83 -72.63
N SER A 804 59.73 6.61 -71.77
CA SER A 804 59.90 8.06 -71.70
C SER A 804 61.26 8.47 -71.14
N GLU A 805 61.78 7.74 -70.15
CA GLU A 805 63.12 7.97 -69.59
C GLU A 805 64.21 7.66 -70.60
N PHE A 806 64.07 6.56 -71.34
CA PHE A 806 64.96 6.25 -72.46
C PHE A 806 64.98 7.37 -73.51
N ARG A 807 63.81 7.89 -73.93
CA ARG A 807 63.76 8.97 -74.92
C ARG A 807 64.50 10.22 -74.48
N LYS A 808 64.45 10.55 -73.18
CA LYS A 808 65.22 11.66 -72.62
C LYS A 808 66.72 11.37 -72.64
N ALA A 809 67.14 10.18 -72.23
CA ALA A 809 68.55 9.78 -72.23
C ALA A 809 69.16 9.76 -73.64
N SER A 810 68.42 9.24 -74.63
CA SER A 810 68.85 9.21 -76.03
C SER A 810 68.98 10.60 -76.66
N ALA A 811 68.06 11.52 -76.35
CA ALA A 811 68.13 12.91 -76.84
C ALA A 811 69.38 13.64 -76.30
N VAL A 812 69.73 13.42 -75.04
CA VAL A 812 70.93 14.00 -74.41
C VAL A 812 72.21 13.41 -75.02
N ALA A 813 72.26 12.10 -75.23
CA ALA A 813 73.41 11.46 -75.87
C ALA A 813 73.61 11.96 -77.31
N LEU A 814 72.53 12.17 -78.07
CA LEU A 814 72.59 12.71 -79.43
C LEU A 814 73.14 14.14 -79.46
N SER A 815 72.70 15.01 -78.55
CA SER A 815 73.21 16.40 -78.52
C SER A 815 74.71 16.45 -78.25
N TYR A 816 75.24 15.59 -77.39
CA TYR A 816 76.69 15.51 -77.17
C TYR A 816 77.46 15.05 -78.42
N VAL A 817 76.89 14.14 -79.21
CA VAL A 817 77.48 13.73 -80.50
C VAL A 817 77.46 14.91 -81.47
N GLU A 818 76.33 15.59 -81.63
CA GLU A 818 76.17 16.73 -82.54
C GLU A 818 77.12 17.90 -82.19
N ASP A 819 77.22 18.25 -80.91
CA ASP A 819 78.15 19.29 -80.43
C ASP A 819 79.60 18.91 -80.76
N LYS A 820 79.95 17.63 -80.57
CA LYS A 820 81.30 17.14 -80.83
C LYS A 820 81.63 17.07 -82.32
N GLU A 821 80.65 16.73 -83.17
CA GLU A 821 80.77 16.82 -84.63
C GLU A 821 81.04 18.26 -85.09
N ALA A 822 80.38 19.24 -84.47
CA ALA A 822 80.61 20.65 -84.77
C ALA A 822 82.02 21.11 -84.36
N GLU A 823 82.54 20.65 -83.22
CA GLU A 823 83.93 20.89 -82.79
C GLU A 823 84.93 20.31 -83.80
N VAL A 824 84.72 19.07 -84.24
CA VAL A 824 85.53 18.40 -85.26
C VAL A 824 85.51 19.20 -86.57
N ALA A 825 84.34 19.53 -87.10
CA ALA A 825 84.21 20.29 -88.35
C ALA A 825 84.91 21.66 -88.28
N THR A 826 84.85 22.31 -87.13
CA THR A 826 85.56 23.58 -86.89
C THR A 826 87.08 23.37 -86.89
N ALA A 827 87.57 22.30 -86.27
CA ALA A 827 88.98 21.94 -86.26
C ALA A 827 89.48 21.57 -87.67
N GLU A 828 88.70 20.80 -88.45
CA GLU A 828 88.98 20.49 -89.85
C GLU A 828 89.09 21.76 -90.70
N GLY A 829 88.16 22.71 -90.52
CA GLY A 829 88.20 24.01 -91.18
C GLY A 829 89.47 24.80 -90.86
N LYS A 830 89.91 24.79 -89.59
CA LYS A 830 91.18 25.42 -89.17
C LYS A 830 92.39 24.74 -89.82
N VAL A 831 92.41 23.41 -89.87
CA VAL A 831 93.47 22.63 -90.55
C VAL A 831 93.51 22.99 -92.03
N ALA A 832 92.39 22.93 -92.75
CA ALA A 832 92.30 23.22 -94.18
C ALA A 832 92.68 24.68 -94.51
N ALA A 833 92.23 25.65 -93.71
CA ALA A 833 92.63 27.04 -93.86
C ALA A 833 94.15 27.22 -93.68
N LYS A 834 94.74 26.49 -92.73
CA LYS A 834 96.18 26.53 -92.47
C LYS A 834 96.99 25.87 -93.58
N GLU A 835 96.51 24.75 -94.13
CA GLU A 835 97.10 24.09 -95.31
C GLU A 835 97.09 25.00 -96.53
N LYS A 836 95.99 25.72 -96.75
CA LYS A 836 95.89 26.71 -97.83
C LYS A 836 96.84 27.90 -97.62
N GLU A 837 96.96 28.42 -96.39
CA GLU A 837 97.90 29.48 -96.05
C GLU A 837 99.36 29.07 -96.34
N ILE A 838 99.70 27.80 -96.08
CA ILE A 838 101.02 27.24 -96.39
C ILE A 838 101.21 27.13 -97.91
N ALA A 839 100.20 26.63 -98.65
CA ALA A 839 100.30 26.42 -100.10
C ALA A 839 100.44 27.72 -100.92
N GLU A 840 99.86 28.83 -100.45
CA GLU A 840 99.87 30.11 -101.17
C GLU A 840 101.14 30.95 -100.92
N ARG A 841 102.00 30.57 -99.96
CA ARG A 841 103.20 31.36 -99.61
C ARG A 841 104.41 31.01 -100.46
N LYS A 842 105.06 32.06 -100.98
CA LYS A 842 106.30 31.99 -101.79
C LYS A 842 107.58 32.32 -101.00
N ASP A 843 107.48 32.64 -99.71
CA ASP A 843 108.60 33.06 -98.84
C ASP A 843 108.86 31.99 -97.77
N ASP A 844 110.00 31.30 -97.90
CA ASP A 844 110.39 30.14 -97.10
C ASP A 844 110.59 30.44 -95.61
N SER A 845 110.91 31.69 -95.23
CA SER A 845 111.31 32.03 -93.85
C SER A 845 110.20 31.87 -92.79
N LYS A 846 108.93 31.90 -93.21
CA LYS A 846 107.77 31.71 -92.31
C LYS A 846 107.08 30.35 -92.48
N LEU A 847 107.55 29.51 -93.41
CA LEU A 847 106.91 28.24 -93.76
C LEU A 847 107.06 27.21 -92.61
N GLU A 848 108.22 27.17 -91.97
CA GLU A 848 108.54 26.22 -90.89
C GLU A 848 107.62 26.41 -89.66
N LYS A 849 107.41 27.67 -89.23
CA LYS A 849 106.50 27.99 -88.12
C LYS A 849 105.05 27.61 -88.42
N LEU A 850 104.56 27.89 -89.63
CA LEU A 850 103.20 27.54 -90.04
C LEU A 850 103.00 26.02 -90.12
N THR A 851 104.04 25.28 -90.52
CA THR A 851 104.02 23.81 -90.59
C THR A 851 103.91 23.19 -89.20
N GLY A 852 104.65 23.71 -88.21
CA GLY A 852 104.51 23.26 -86.81
C GLY A 852 103.13 23.58 -86.20
N GLU A 853 102.57 24.75 -86.53
CA GLU A 853 101.18 25.10 -86.13
C GLU A 853 100.16 24.15 -86.79
N LEU A 854 100.37 23.75 -88.05
CA LEU A 854 99.53 22.78 -88.74
C LEU A 854 99.59 21.38 -88.11
N GLU A 855 100.78 20.89 -87.75
CA GLU A 855 100.93 19.60 -87.07
C GLU A 855 100.17 19.58 -85.74
N THR A 856 100.28 20.66 -84.95
CA THR A 856 99.54 20.78 -83.69
C THR A 856 98.02 20.77 -83.91
N LEU A 857 97.53 21.45 -84.95
CA LEU A 857 96.11 21.43 -85.30
C LEU A 857 95.63 20.05 -85.76
N LYS A 858 96.46 19.31 -86.52
CA LYS A 858 96.16 17.93 -86.94
C LYS A 858 96.13 16.96 -85.77
N GLU A 859 97.04 17.10 -84.81
CA GLU A 859 97.04 16.27 -83.60
C GLU A 859 95.80 16.51 -82.73
N ASN A 860 95.39 17.77 -82.58
CA ASN A 860 94.14 18.12 -81.90
C ASN A 860 92.89 17.59 -82.63
N LEU A 861 92.88 17.65 -83.97
CA LEU A 861 91.79 17.08 -84.78
C LEU A 861 91.70 15.56 -84.58
N ASN A 862 92.82 14.85 -84.56
CA ASN A 862 92.83 13.40 -84.32
C ASN A 862 92.26 13.04 -82.95
N LYS A 863 92.62 13.78 -81.89
CA LYS A 863 92.02 13.57 -80.55
C LYS A 863 90.52 13.79 -80.52
N LEU A 864 90.04 14.87 -81.15
CA LEU A 864 88.59 15.14 -81.25
C LEU A 864 87.86 14.03 -82.03
N ASN A 865 88.47 13.49 -83.08
CA ASN A 865 87.91 12.38 -83.85
C ASN A 865 87.84 11.07 -83.04
N GLU A 866 88.84 10.77 -82.21
CA GLU A 866 88.80 9.62 -81.29
C GLU A 866 87.70 9.78 -80.23
N GLU A 867 87.54 10.98 -79.64
CA GLU A 867 86.47 11.28 -78.69
C GLU A 867 85.08 11.16 -79.32
N LEU A 868 84.90 11.67 -80.55
CA LEU A 868 83.64 11.56 -81.28
C LEU A 868 83.27 10.10 -81.60
N ALA A 869 84.26 9.28 -81.97
CA ALA A 869 84.04 7.86 -82.24
C ALA A 869 83.55 7.11 -80.98
N GLY A 870 84.09 7.45 -79.80
CA GLY A 870 83.61 6.92 -78.51
C GLY A 870 82.16 7.31 -78.21
N LEU A 871 81.83 8.59 -78.36
CA LEU A 871 80.47 9.10 -78.15
C LEU A 871 79.44 8.46 -79.08
N LYS A 872 79.78 8.22 -80.35
CA LYS A 872 78.90 7.53 -81.31
C LYS A 872 78.62 6.08 -80.91
N ALA A 873 79.62 5.36 -80.43
CA ALA A 873 79.46 3.98 -79.97
C ALA A 873 78.56 3.89 -78.73
N ASP A 874 78.69 4.83 -77.79
CA ASP A 874 77.84 4.90 -76.59
C ASP A 874 76.38 5.27 -76.94
N TYR A 875 76.17 6.15 -77.92
CA TYR A 875 74.84 6.49 -78.43
C TYR A 875 74.15 5.28 -79.07
N GLU A 876 74.87 4.52 -79.91
CA GLU A 876 74.34 3.35 -80.61
C GLU A 876 73.89 2.25 -79.62
N LYS A 877 74.68 2.00 -78.57
CA LYS A 877 74.32 1.08 -77.48
C LYS A 877 73.09 1.55 -76.69
N THR A 878 72.93 2.85 -76.50
CA THR A 878 71.76 3.43 -75.85
C THR A 878 70.51 3.21 -76.72
N PHE A 879 70.61 3.45 -78.02
CA PHE A 879 69.52 3.29 -78.99
C PHE A 879 68.95 1.88 -79.07
N ASP A 880 69.79 0.84 -79.02
CA ASP A 880 69.35 -0.56 -79.06
C ASP A 880 68.50 -0.97 -77.84
N ASN A 881 68.81 -0.45 -76.65
CA ASN A 881 68.01 -0.69 -75.44
C ASN A 881 66.59 -0.10 -75.55
N GLY A 882 66.46 1.08 -76.16
CA GLY A 882 65.15 1.73 -76.34
C GLY A 882 64.20 1.04 -77.31
N LYS A 883 64.72 0.18 -78.19
CA LYS A 883 63.90 -0.63 -79.10
C LYS A 883 63.12 -1.71 -78.35
N ALA A 884 63.71 -2.28 -77.30
CA ALA A 884 63.06 -3.28 -76.45
C ALA A 884 61.96 -2.63 -75.58
N GLU A 885 62.22 -1.46 -75.00
CA GLU A 885 61.26 -0.74 -74.16
C GLU A 885 60.05 -0.24 -74.96
N LYS A 886 60.24 0.24 -76.19
CA LYS A 886 59.13 0.62 -77.08
C LYS A 886 58.22 -0.58 -77.40
N ALA A 887 58.81 -1.73 -77.70
CA ALA A 887 58.05 -2.94 -78.01
C ALA A 887 57.21 -3.42 -76.81
N ALA A 888 57.73 -3.25 -75.59
CA ALA A 888 57.00 -3.58 -74.37
C ALA A 888 55.81 -2.63 -74.13
N TYR A 889 55.98 -1.33 -74.38
CA TYR A 889 54.90 -0.34 -74.30
C TYR A 889 53.79 -0.58 -75.34
N ASP A 890 54.16 -0.82 -76.61
CA ASP A 890 53.20 -1.08 -77.69
C ASP A 890 52.37 -2.35 -77.41
N ALA A 891 52.98 -3.39 -76.82
CA ALA A 891 52.30 -4.61 -76.42
C ALA A 891 51.33 -4.40 -75.24
N ALA A 892 51.71 -3.60 -74.25
CA ALA A 892 50.84 -3.25 -73.12
C ALA A 892 49.60 -2.46 -73.58
N LEU A 893 49.77 -1.53 -74.55
CA LEU A 893 48.68 -0.73 -75.10
C LEU A 893 47.61 -1.58 -75.80
N ALA A 894 48.06 -2.61 -76.52
CA ALA A 894 47.17 -3.54 -77.22
C ALA A 894 46.36 -4.42 -76.25
N ASP A 895 46.97 -4.86 -75.14
CA ASP A 895 46.29 -5.63 -74.09
C ASP A 895 45.22 -4.79 -73.36
N GLN A 896 45.52 -3.52 -73.05
CA GLN A 896 44.55 -2.60 -72.46
C GLN A 896 43.33 -2.39 -73.37
N ALA A 897 43.54 -2.18 -74.67
CA ALA A 897 42.45 -1.96 -75.63
C ALA A 897 41.52 -3.19 -75.76
N ALA A 898 42.07 -4.40 -75.72
CA ALA A 898 41.30 -5.63 -75.78
C ALA A 898 40.42 -5.83 -74.53
N LYS A 899 40.96 -5.53 -73.35
CA LYS A 899 40.23 -5.66 -72.07
C LYS A 899 39.19 -4.56 -71.86
N GLN A 900 39.44 -3.35 -72.36
CA GLN A 900 38.48 -2.24 -72.34
C GLN A 900 37.20 -2.60 -73.10
N LYS A 901 37.35 -3.21 -74.28
CA LYS A 901 36.22 -3.65 -75.08
C LYS A 901 35.38 -4.74 -74.39
N ALA A 902 36.03 -5.70 -73.72
CA ALA A 902 35.34 -6.76 -72.97
C ALA A 902 34.57 -6.23 -71.75
N TYR A 903 35.06 -5.16 -71.11
CA TYR A 903 34.35 -4.47 -70.03
C TYR A 903 33.11 -3.72 -70.53
N GLU A 904 33.22 -3.02 -71.67
CA GLU A 904 32.11 -2.30 -72.30
C GLU A 904 30.98 -3.26 -72.72
N ASP A 905 31.31 -4.37 -73.38
CA ASP A 905 30.34 -5.39 -73.82
C ASP A 905 29.59 -6.06 -72.65
N ALA A 906 30.20 -6.16 -71.47
CA ALA A 906 29.56 -6.71 -70.26
C ALA A 906 28.65 -5.69 -69.54
N SER A 907 28.91 -4.39 -69.70
CA SER A 907 28.18 -3.30 -69.04
C SER A 907 26.84 -2.94 -69.72
N ASP A 908 26.68 -3.30 -70.99
CA ASP A 908 25.52 -2.97 -71.83
C ASP A 908 24.40 -4.04 -71.79
N ALA A 909 24.38 -4.90 -70.78
CA ALA A 909 23.37 -5.96 -70.66
C ALA A 909 21.95 -5.41 -70.43
N GLU A 910 21.00 -5.87 -71.25
CA GLU A 910 19.58 -5.43 -71.31
C GLU A 910 18.83 -5.45 -69.96
N ILE A 911 19.30 -6.28 -69.01
CA ILE A 911 18.78 -6.36 -67.65
C ILE A 911 19.03 -5.08 -66.82
N PHE A 912 20.15 -4.38 -67.02
CA PHE A 912 20.44 -3.13 -66.30
C PHE A 912 19.61 -1.96 -66.80
N LYS A 913 19.27 -1.95 -68.10
CA LYS A 913 18.33 -0.98 -68.69
C LYS A 913 16.92 -1.14 -68.08
N THR A 914 16.48 -2.38 -67.93
CA THR A 914 15.17 -2.70 -67.32
C THR A 914 15.11 -2.30 -65.84
N ILE A 915 16.19 -2.52 -65.08
CA ILE A 915 16.31 -2.07 -63.68
C ILE A 915 16.28 -0.53 -63.59
N ALA A 916 16.93 0.19 -64.52
CA ALA A 916 16.90 1.65 -64.55
C ALA A 916 15.50 2.21 -64.84
N GLU A 917 14.76 1.60 -65.77
CA GLU A 917 13.38 1.97 -66.10
C GLU A 917 12.45 1.77 -64.89
N LYS A 918 12.57 0.64 -64.18
CA LYS A 918 11.76 0.36 -62.98
C LYS A 918 12.11 1.26 -61.79
N ASN A 919 13.38 1.59 -61.60
CA ASN A 919 13.79 2.56 -60.58
C ASN A 919 13.25 3.98 -60.87
N ALA A 920 13.14 4.37 -62.14
CA ALA A 920 12.51 5.64 -62.52
C ALA A 920 11.01 5.65 -62.18
N GLU A 921 10.30 4.54 -62.45
CA GLU A 921 8.89 4.34 -62.08
C GLU A 921 8.69 4.42 -60.55
N ALA A 922 9.53 3.74 -59.76
CA ALA A 922 9.49 3.81 -58.30
C ALA A 922 9.77 5.24 -57.77
N SER A 923 10.67 5.97 -58.42
CA SER A 923 10.97 7.36 -58.06
C SER A 923 9.77 8.29 -58.27
N GLU A 924 8.99 8.08 -59.34
CA GLU A 924 7.80 8.87 -59.65
C GLU A 924 6.67 8.63 -58.63
N TYR A 925 6.43 7.38 -58.25
CA TYR A 925 5.47 7.04 -57.20
C TYR A 925 5.89 7.60 -55.84
N ASN A 926 7.18 7.51 -55.48
CA ASN A 926 7.70 8.06 -54.24
C ASN A 926 7.60 9.60 -54.20
N GLN A 927 7.85 10.28 -55.32
CA GLN A 927 7.66 11.73 -55.42
C GLN A 927 6.19 12.14 -55.23
N THR A 928 5.26 11.35 -55.77
CA THR A 928 3.82 11.55 -55.62
C THR A 928 3.38 11.36 -54.16
N VAL A 929 3.83 10.29 -53.51
CA VAL A 929 3.58 10.04 -52.08
C VAL A 929 4.15 11.17 -51.21
N LYS A 930 5.39 11.60 -51.46
CA LYS A 930 6.01 12.71 -50.71
C LYS A 930 5.27 14.03 -50.89
N LYS A 931 4.80 14.32 -52.10
CA LYS A 931 4.03 15.53 -52.39
C LYS A 931 2.67 15.51 -51.66
N ALA A 932 1.93 14.42 -51.77
CA ALA A 932 0.65 14.25 -51.08
C ALA A 932 0.81 14.29 -49.55
N THR A 933 1.86 13.67 -49.00
CA THR A 933 2.20 13.71 -47.57
C THR A 933 2.56 15.13 -47.11
N SER A 934 3.32 15.87 -47.91
CA SER A 934 3.66 17.27 -47.60
C SER A 934 2.43 18.19 -47.67
N GLU A 935 1.52 17.95 -48.60
CA GLU A 935 0.25 18.67 -48.69
C GLU A 935 -0.66 18.36 -47.51
N LEU A 936 -0.73 17.09 -47.08
CA LEU A 936 -1.45 16.66 -45.86
C LEU A 936 -0.88 17.33 -44.60
N ASN A 937 0.44 17.37 -44.45
CA ASN A 937 1.11 17.98 -43.30
C ASN A 937 0.92 19.50 -43.27
N ASN A 938 1.02 20.18 -44.42
CA ASN A 938 0.74 21.62 -44.49
C ASN A 938 -0.73 21.93 -44.21
N PHE A 939 -1.64 21.11 -44.73
CA PHE A 939 -3.08 21.25 -44.48
C PHE A 939 -3.42 21.11 -43.00
N THR A 940 -2.83 20.12 -42.31
CA THR A 940 -2.98 19.90 -40.86
C THR A 940 -2.45 21.07 -40.04
N ARG A 941 -1.31 21.66 -40.44
CA ARG A 941 -0.74 22.84 -39.78
C ARG A 941 -1.63 24.07 -39.93
N THR A 942 -2.12 24.35 -41.14
CA THR A 942 -2.96 25.54 -41.41
C THR A 942 -4.35 25.43 -40.77
N THR A 943 -4.91 24.22 -40.65
CA THR A 943 -6.15 24.02 -39.88
C THR A 943 -5.92 24.31 -38.40
N THR A 944 -4.82 23.82 -37.81
CA THR A 944 -4.47 24.08 -36.41
C THR A 944 -4.32 25.58 -36.11
N GLU A 945 -3.63 26.32 -36.99
CA GLU A 945 -3.45 27.79 -36.87
C GLU A 945 -4.78 28.57 -36.99
N CYS A 946 -5.72 28.11 -37.82
CA CYS A 946 -7.07 28.70 -37.91
C CYS A 946 -7.92 28.41 -36.66
N TYR A 947 -7.85 27.20 -36.11
CA TYR A 947 -8.55 26.83 -34.86
C TYR A 947 -8.03 27.65 -33.67
N ASP A 948 -6.71 27.85 -33.56
CA ASP A 948 -6.11 28.67 -32.50
C ASP A 948 -6.53 30.15 -32.59
N ALA A 949 -6.63 30.70 -33.80
CA ALA A 949 -7.07 32.08 -34.01
C ALA A 949 -8.55 32.30 -33.65
N ILE A 950 -9.42 31.34 -33.97
CA ILE A 950 -10.84 31.36 -33.63
C ILE A 950 -11.04 31.17 -32.12
N ALA A 951 -10.30 30.25 -31.49
CA ALA A 951 -10.33 30.03 -30.06
C ALA A 951 -9.89 31.28 -29.28
N LYS A 952 -8.88 32.01 -29.77
CA LYS A 952 -8.40 33.25 -29.16
C LYS A 952 -9.42 34.38 -29.21
N SER A 953 -10.12 34.59 -30.33
CA SER A 953 -11.14 35.65 -30.43
C SER A 953 -12.36 35.35 -29.57
N LEU A 954 -12.75 34.08 -29.45
CA LEU A 954 -13.86 33.63 -28.61
C LEU A 954 -13.55 33.76 -27.11
N TYR A 955 -12.29 33.50 -26.71
CA TYR A 955 -11.83 33.71 -25.33
C TYR A 955 -11.90 35.19 -24.91
N GLU A 956 -11.55 36.10 -25.81
CA GLU A 956 -11.62 37.56 -25.56
C GLU A 956 -13.06 38.06 -25.41
N GLU A 957 -14.01 37.51 -26.17
CA GLU A 957 -15.45 37.83 -26.05
C GLU A 957 -16.06 37.26 -24.76
N TYR A 958 -15.71 36.03 -24.39
CA TYR A 958 -16.18 35.37 -23.16
C TYR A 958 -15.70 36.13 -21.92
N PHE A 959 -14.43 36.55 -21.91
CA PHE A 959 -13.84 37.33 -20.81
C PHE A 959 -14.50 38.70 -20.66
N LYS A 960 -14.83 39.38 -21.76
CA LYS A 960 -15.61 40.64 -21.72
C LYS A 960 -17.00 40.45 -21.13
N SER A 961 -17.65 39.31 -21.40
CA SER A 961 -18.98 39.02 -20.83
C SER A 961 -18.92 38.81 -19.31
N ILE A 962 -17.89 38.10 -18.82
CA ILE A 962 -17.64 37.88 -17.39
C ILE A 962 -17.37 39.22 -16.68
N VAL A 963 -16.54 40.08 -17.28
CA VAL A 963 -16.25 41.42 -16.74
C VAL A 963 -17.53 42.28 -16.66
N THR A 964 -18.40 42.21 -17.66
CA THR A 964 -19.67 42.95 -17.69
C THR A 964 -20.66 42.46 -16.63
N ASP A 965 -20.71 41.16 -16.37
CA ASP A 965 -21.55 40.59 -15.30
C ASP A 965 -21.00 40.86 -13.90
N LEU A 966 -19.68 40.95 -13.74
CA LEU A 966 -19.02 41.36 -12.50
C LEU A 966 -19.27 42.85 -12.18
N GLU A 967 -19.24 43.72 -13.19
CA GLU A 967 -19.59 45.15 -13.08
C GLU A 967 -21.02 45.38 -12.59
N LYS A 968 -21.93 44.48 -12.95
CA LYS A 968 -23.36 44.61 -12.67
C LYS A 968 -23.76 44.15 -11.28
N ASN A 969 -23.01 43.22 -10.70
CA ASN A 969 -23.36 42.51 -9.47
C ASN A 969 -22.53 42.92 -8.24
N ASN A 970 -21.48 43.73 -8.39
CA ASN A 970 -20.65 44.19 -7.27
C ASN A 970 -20.58 45.74 -7.19
N PRO A 971 -21.19 46.38 -6.18
CA PRO A 971 -21.24 47.85 -6.07
C PRO A 971 -19.88 48.53 -5.91
N ASP A 972 -18.88 47.82 -5.37
CA ASP A 972 -17.55 48.35 -5.08
C ASP A 972 -16.53 48.11 -6.22
N TYR A 973 -16.95 47.43 -7.30
CA TYR A 973 -16.09 47.11 -8.46
C TYR A 973 -15.56 48.38 -9.15
N GLN A 974 -16.39 49.43 -9.23
CA GLN A 974 -15.99 50.74 -9.77
C GLN A 974 -15.01 51.50 -8.87
N GLN A 975 -14.96 51.23 -7.56
CA GLN A 975 -13.93 51.79 -6.67
C GLN A 975 -12.58 51.07 -6.84
N PHE A 976 -12.60 49.76 -7.11
CA PHE A 976 -11.39 48.95 -7.36
C PHE A 976 -10.75 49.25 -8.73
N MET A 977 -11.54 49.45 -9.78
CA MET A 977 -11.03 49.83 -11.10
C MET A 977 -10.40 51.22 -11.12
N ASN A 978 -10.92 52.18 -10.37
CA ASN A 978 -10.32 53.52 -10.23
C ASN A 978 -8.94 53.51 -9.53
N ILE A 979 -8.65 52.49 -8.71
CA ILE A 979 -7.33 52.27 -8.09
C ILE A 979 -6.39 51.53 -9.08
N GLY A 980 -6.94 50.62 -9.89
CA GLY A 980 -6.20 49.86 -10.91
C GLY A 980 -5.80 50.68 -12.15
N GLU A 981 -6.60 51.65 -12.57
CA GLU A 981 -6.28 52.51 -13.74
C GLU A 981 -5.06 53.41 -13.49
N GLU A 982 -4.72 53.74 -12.24
CA GLU A 982 -3.49 54.49 -11.90
C GLU A 982 -2.21 53.63 -12.02
N GLN A 983 -2.31 52.29 -12.08
CA GLN A 983 -1.16 51.37 -12.19
C GLN A 983 -1.10 50.55 -13.50
N ALA A 984 -2.05 50.73 -14.41
CA ALA A 984 -2.23 49.91 -15.62
C ALA A 984 -1.33 50.29 -16.82
N GLU A 985 -0.20 50.97 -16.62
CA GLU A 985 0.70 51.33 -17.74
C GLU A 985 1.69 50.21 -18.15
N ASN A 986 1.64 48.99 -17.58
CA ASN A 986 2.51 47.87 -18.01
C ASN A 986 1.73 46.56 -18.28
N GLU A 987 2.18 45.81 -19.31
CA GLU A 987 1.54 44.64 -19.97
C GLU A 987 1.12 43.44 -19.07
N ASN A 988 1.29 43.49 -17.75
CA ASN A 988 0.87 42.45 -16.80
C ASN A 988 -0.11 42.93 -15.72
N GLY A 989 -0.68 44.14 -15.85
CA GLY A 989 -1.57 44.71 -14.82
C GLY A 989 -2.81 43.88 -14.50
N ILE A 990 -3.37 43.15 -15.48
CA ILE A 990 -4.64 42.43 -15.33
C ILE A 990 -4.50 41.17 -14.45
N VAL A 991 -3.38 40.44 -14.56
CA VAL A 991 -3.10 39.25 -13.73
C VAL A 991 -2.82 39.64 -12.27
N TYR A 992 -2.19 40.81 -12.08
CA TYR A 992 -1.90 41.34 -10.75
C TYR A 992 -3.18 41.77 -10.01
N ILE A 993 -4.11 42.43 -10.70
CA ILE A 993 -5.40 42.86 -10.14
C ILE A 993 -6.27 41.65 -9.76
N TYR A 994 -6.26 40.58 -10.57
CA TYR A 994 -7.02 39.36 -10.24
C TYR A 994 -6.47 38.65 -9.00
N ASN A 995 -5.14 38.55 -8.86
CA ASN A 995 -4.51 37.90 -7.71
C ASN A 995 -4.67 38.70 -6.41
N GLU A 996 -4.51 40.02 -6.44
CA GLU A 996 -4.73 40.89 -5.26
C GLU A 996 -6.20 40.88 -4.81
N TRP A 997 -7.16 40.90 -5.75
CA TRP A 997 -8.58 40.78 -5.43
C TRP A 997 -8.94 39.38 -4.88
N TYR A 998 -8.34 38.32 -5.42
CA TYR A 998 -8.54 36.95 -4.94
C TYR A 998 -8.00 36.76 -3.51
N SER A 999 -6.78 37.22 -3.23
CA SER A 999 -6.20 37.18 -1.87
C SER A 999 -6.94 38.07 -0.87
N ALA A 1000 -7.43 39.25 -1.27
CA ALA A 1000 -8.19 40.13 -0.38
C ALA A 1000 -9.63 39.63 -0.08
N THR A 1001 -10.23 38.88 -1.01
CA THR A 1001 -11.63 38.40 -0.89
C THR A 1001 -11.71 37.01 -0.24
N TYR A 1002 -10.69 36.16 -0.42
CA TYR A 1002 -10.71 34.77 0.03
C TYR A 1002 -9.69 34.43 1.14
N GLY A 1003 -8.89 35.40 1.60
CA GLY A 1003 -7.82 35.20 2.59
C GLY A 1003 -6.59 34.49 1.99
N GLU A 1004 -5.43 34.55 2.66
CA GLU A 1004 -4.16 33.98 2.18
C GLU A 1004 -4.25 32.52 1.73
#